data_AF-A0AAX6MJ11-F1
#
_entry.id   AF-A0AAX6MJ11-F1
#
_cell.length_a   1.000
_cell.length_b   1.000
_cell.length_c   1.000
_cell.angle_alpha   90.00
_cell.angle_beta   90.00
_cell.angle_gamma   90.00
#
_symmetry.space_group_name_H-M   'P 1'
#
loop_
_entity.id
_entity.type
_entity.pdbx_description
1 polymer ?
#
loop_
_entity_poly.entity_id
_entity_poly.type
_entity_poly.pdbx_seq_one_letter_code
_entity_poly.pdbx_strand_id
1 'polypeptide(L)'
;MAPSFLTFKEFRRRSRASFRTDRSTDGSSYDEQQSQDTTPTNGSITPPSITAQSDPGIPTQSKDHLQPPPVPGNRPPTQPNSNRYSVSGMAGLGSPVLSGKSTLPVSQYAPRITNIGENTWVSQKILLVNGTIGEAGQRAPEGTVTVCRLDDGFPPTYWPVCESQFKALVYLMPGANRLRFDFSSPKLANSGSSNPIHSSYITVHMVPPMNSPPLQLAILLAKDSPGTFDAVPARIEKEGNNIETAVRKFRMAAYLWQAFTAEQMWRNKLGRRVFRFEEEWTTGTCNYRDREMGAMRSEARIHVIRSDKTLAELRDLNLAQQNPNATKKGDLYGIAADALKNYFKPLPGQTQYVSVLLLDAHWDTNSKIITGHAALGGNSGDLHMAIFGSHCLQSYPTSFEEVVPAFTDCTPTDTNFVANDCNESGSSWEAANIGIGAHLHETGHLLGCPHQESGVMLRDYVKLNRSFVSREGYSTRTKSKGGPVSQADECTWHRLDCLRFRSHPCFRLPNDPILNPDPSVQAWPVENGHVQITAATGVSFIEIYPEGDDLCHTWIEYPLENGSVQRNLTLTEQELRDRLPENKRRSKIKVCIKSHGGGNLDINDFHSLCSKASSIKLSFGKSAFRSDKLGFSQMEGSQPQEFIFTSATQKNRVLSRVVVYHGFALDGVEFFYDDDSSQLFGKRGGKPGGDTFEMDIRRGEYITGFYVRSGVWIDGIQILTSLGRKSPIYGNAHGGSPHTLLPPRGYTLCGVSGSCAAWVDGFSEASAQQKLCSPEVEYQLIPKGSWADSHMCIFVNKDEDGKMSKRTGGASNGAAAKTNQTSVTDEPSYKKQKDLLSSTTGHFSLLKALHMADYITELNGACGILSVFSSLRYCLGDPADKTNVYLALAFLPFGLFFDFMDGRVARWRKKSSMMGQELDSLADLISFGLAPACVAFSIGLRTTVDQVLLAVFVLCGLTRLARFNVTANSGDIPKDASGKASYFEGTPIPTTLGLDALMAWWVSKGWVLDQVPGGTLFTGTDFEVHPIVALFLIHGCLMCSKTLHVPKP
;
A
#
# COMPACT_ATOMS: atom_id res chain seq x y z
N MET A 1 -3.60 -66.95 -3.27
CA MET A 1 -4.87 -67.60 -2.86
C MET A 1 -5.43 -66.83 -1.67
N ALA A 2 -6.75 -66.79 -1.51
CA ALA A 2 -7.52 -66.25 -0.37
C ALA A 2 -8.79 -67.15 -0.21
N PRO A 3 -9.56 -67.19 0.91
CA PRO A 3 -10.07 -66.09 1.74
C PRO A 3 -9.56 -66.20 3.23
N SER A 4 -10.17 -65.78 4.37
CA SER A 4 -11.56 -65.41 4.72
C SER A 4 -11.73 -64.49 5.95
N PHE A 5 -12.52 -63.42 5.75
CA PHE A 5 -13.70 -62.97 6.53
C PHE A 5 -13.74 -62.79 8.09
N LEU A 6 -14.24 -61.59 8.47
CA LEU A 6 -15.21 -61.22 9.55
C LEU A 6 -14.76 -61.35 11.04
N THR A 7 -14.53 -60.26 11.81
CA THR A 7 -15.47 -59.33 12.50
C THR A 7 -16.44 -59.92 13.53
N PHE A 8 -16.47 -59.39 14.77
CA PHE A 8 -17.61 -58.60 15.31
C PHE A 8 -17.31 -57.86 16.66
N LYS A 9 -18.27 -57.01 17.06
CA LYS A 9 -18.43 -56.13 18.26
C LYS A 9 -18.86 -56.92 19.54
N GLU A 10 -18.94 -56.44 20.81
CA GLU A 10 -18.57 -55.19 21.55
C GLU A 10 -18.67 -55.37 23.12
N PHE A 11 -17.95 -54.53 23.89
CA PHE A 11 -18.25 -53.97 25.25
C PHE A 11 -18.31 -54.77 26.61
N ARG A 12 -17.83 -54.07 27.67
CA ARG A 12 -18.00 -54.25 29.16
C ARG A 12 -17.13 -55.36 29.83
N ARG A 13 -16.76 -55.35 31.14
CA ARG A 13 -17.27 -54.64 32.35
C ARG A 13 -16.26 -54.55 33.57
N ARG A 14 -16.24 -53.42 34.30
CA ARG A 14 -15.94 -53.13 35.75
C ARG A 14 -14.98 -54.00 36.64
N SER A 15 -13.85 -53.39 37.06
CA SER A 15 -13.31 -53.09 38.43
C SER A 15 -13.65 -53.90 39.73
N ARG A 16 -12.63 -54.22 40.57
CA ARG A 16 -12.62 -54.03 42.06
C ARG A 16 -11.28 -54.35 42.82
N ALA A 17 -10.92 -53.52 43.83
CA ALA A 17 -10.26 -53.82 45.15
C ALA A 17 -8.90 -54.61 45.25
N SER A 18 -8.10 -54.64 46.35
CA SER A 18 -7.77 -53.75 47.52
C SER A 18 -6.80 -54.48 48.49
N PHE A 19 -5.97 -53.83 49.35
CA PHE A 19 -5.61 -54.26 50.75
C PHE A 19 -4.76 -53.23 51.55
N ARG A 20 -4.35 -53.52 52.82
CA ARG A 20 -4.03 -52.53 53.89
C ARG A 20 -3.03 -52.99 54.98
N THR A 21 -2.22 -52.05 55.50
CA THR A 21 -1.62 -51.86 56.89
C THR A 21 -0.82 -53.02 57.55
N ASP A 22 -0.03 -52.90 58.65
CA ASP A 22 -0.05 -52.03 59.86
C ASP A 22 1.32 -51.91 60.63
N ARG A 23 1.49 -50.83 61.45
CA ARG A 23 2.35 -50.65 62.68
C ARG A 23 3.91 -50.76 62.62
N SER A 24 4.72 -50.18 63.54
CA SER A 24 4.59 -49.04 64.51
C SER A 24 5.94 -48.69 65.20
N THR A 25 6.06 -47.48 65.79
CA THR A 25 6.95 -47.05 66.93
C THR A 25 8.49 -47.24 66.80
N ASP A 26 9.40 -46.29 67.06
CA ASP A 26 9.40 -44.86 67.52
C ASP A 26 10.82 -44.26 67.22
N GLY A 27 11.19 -42.99 67.44
CA GLY A 27 10.56 -41.85 68.15
C GLY A 27 11.33 -40.51 67.98
N SER A 28 11.57 -39.76 69.07
CA SER A 28 12.09 -38.37 69.11
C SER A 28 13.64 -38.23 69.11
N SER A 29 14.28 -37.14 68.68
CA SER A 29 13.96 -35.71 68.95
C SER A 29 14.66 -34.70 68.01
N TYR A 30 14.03 -33.51 67.85
CA TYR A 30 14.49 -32.12 67.56
C TYR A 30 15.90 -31.87 66.96
N ASP A 31 16.19 -30.88 66.09
CA ASP A 31 15.45 -29.82 65.34
C ASP A 31 16.45 -29.17 64.33
N GLU A 32 16.13 -28.42 63.27
CA GLU A 32 14.85 -28.06 62.62
C GLU A 32 15.04 -27.98 61.07
N GLN A 33 13.98 -27.68 60.33
CA GLN A 33 13.78 -27.87 58.87
C GLN A 33 14.63 -26.94 57.94
N GLN A 34 15.27 -27.46 56.86
CA GLN A 34 14.75 -27.78 55.50
C GLN A 34 14.36 -26.54 54.65
N SER A 35 14.92 -26.24 53.47
CA SER A 35 15.19 -27.01 52.22
C SER A 35 13.91 -27.24 51.37
N GLN A 36 13.69 -26.54 50.27
CA GLN A 36 14.25 -26.70 48.89
C GLN A 36 13.44 -27.62 47.95
N ASP A 37 13.10 -27.05 46.79
CA ASP A 37 13.20 -27.59 45.42
C ASP A 37 12.30 -28.70 44.80
N THR A 38 12.07 -28.48 43.50
CA THR A 38 11.88 -29.45 42.38
C THR A 38 10.59 -30.27 42.20
N THR A 39 9.71 -29.74 41.32
CA THR A 39 9.23 -30.31 40.02
C THR A 39 9.14 -31.84 39.83
N PRO A 40 8.06 -32.36 39.21
CA PRO A 40 8.10 -32.63 37.75
C PRO A 40 6.81 -32.26 36.95
N THR A 41 6.59 -32.89 35.78
CA THR A 41 5.93 -32.31 34.58
C THR A 41 4.64 -33.00 34.05
N ASN A 42 4.00 -32.34 33.05
CA ASN A 42 3.07 -32.83 31.99
C ASN A 42 1.53 -32.76 32.21
N GLY A 43 0.78 -32.29 31.19
CA GLY A 43 -0.65 -32.61 31.03
C GLY A 43 -1.59 -31.68 30.22
N SER A 44 -1.59 -31.79 28.88
CA SER A 44 -2.78 -31.85 27.99
C SER A 44 -3.98 -30.84 27.98
N ILE A 45 -4.23 -30.28 26.77
CA ILE A 45 -5.53 -30.17 26.04
C ILE A 45 -6.57 -29.07 26.43
N THR A 46 -6.87 -28.22 25.43
CA THR A 46 -8.03 -27.30 25.16
C THR A 46 -8.91 -26.70 26.29
N PRO A 47 -9.22 -25.38 26.21
CA PRO A 47 -10.48 -24.83 26.76
C PRO A 47 -11.66 -25.01 25.77
N PRO A 48 -12.88 -25.34 26.25
CA PRO A 48 -14.12 -25.28 25.47
C PRO A 48 -14.69 -23.85 25.39
N SER A 49 -15.82 -23.68 24.69
CA SER A 49 -16.41 -22.37 24.36
C SER A 49 -17.78 -22.12 25.00
N ILE A 50 -18.15 -20.82 25.05
CA ILE A 50 -19.49 -20.25 25.32
C ILE A 50 -20.04 -20.41 26.76
N THR A 51 -20.13 -19.30 27.50
CA THR A 51 -21.40 -18.72 27.98
C THR A 51 -21.17 -17.34 28.59
N ALA A 52 -22.20 -16.50 28.60
CA ALA A 52 -22.19 -15.19 29.25
C ALA A 52 -23.18 -15.19 30.43
N GLN A 53 -22.76 -14.68 31.58
CA GLN A 53 -23.65 -14.27 32.67
C GLN A 53 -22.99 -13.17 33.50
N SER A 54 -23.78 -12.17 33.87
CA SER A 54 -23.43 -11.09 34.78
C SER A 54 -23.85 -11.43 36.21
N ASP A 55 -23.05 -11.04 37.21
CA ASP A 55 -23.45 -10.00 38.18
C ASP A 55 -22.28 -9.64 39.15
N PRO A 56 -22.42 -8.60 40.01
CA PRO A 56 -21.27 -7.87 40.54
C PRO A 56 -20.90 -8.18 42.01
N GLY A 57 -19.67 -7.82 42.40
CA GLY A 57 -19.22 -7.87 43.80
C GLY A 57 -17.95 -7.05 44.04
N ILE A 58 -18.11 -5.83 44.58
CA ILE A 58 -17.01 -4.95 45.04
C ILE A 58 -16.99 -4.99 46.58
N PRO A 59 -15.82 -5.21 47.21
CA PRO A 59 -15.28 -4.15 48.07
C PRO A 59 -13.82 -3.81 47.75
N THR A 60 -13.55 -2.51 47.57
CA THR A 60 -12.20 -1.95 47.49
C THR A 60 -11.55 -1.83 48.87
N GLN A 61 -10.29 -2.25 49.04
CA GLN A 61 -9.28 -1.46 49.78
C GLN A 61 -7.86 -2.04 49.72
N SER A 62 -7.01 -1.40 48.91
CA SER A 62 -5.61 -1.10 49.25
C SER A 62 -5.13 0.01 48.31
N LYS A 63 -4.36 0.97 48.84
CA LYS A 63 -3.76 2.07 48.06
C LYS A 63 -2.26 1.84 47.94
N ASP A 64 -1.77 1.67 46.72
CA ASP A 64 -0.40 2.03 46.38
C ASP A 64 -0.34 2.56 44.94
N HIS A 65 0.52 3.55 44.71
CA HIS A 65 0.51 4.34 43.48
C HIS A 65 1.27 3.67 42.33
N LEU A 66 0.62 2.74 41.62
CA LEU A 66 1.06 2.33 40.29
C LEU A 66 0.70 3.42 39.26
N GLN A 67 1.74 4.07 38.70
CA GLN A 67 1.56 4.91 37.51
C GLN A 67 1.25 4.02 36.30
N PRO A 68 0.34 4.44 35.38
CA PRO A 68 0.15 3.74 34.13
C PRO A 68 1.41 3.85 33.25
N PRO A 69 1.72 2.84 32.41
CA PRO A 69 2.86 2.91 31.51
C PRO A 69 2.70 4.09 30.53
N PRO A 70 3.78 4.81 30.19
CA PRO A 70 3.70 6.03 29.39
C PRO A 70 3.22 5.73 27.97
N VAL A 71 2.18 6.45 27.55
CA VAL A 71 1.68 6.44 26.17
C VAL A 71 2.81 6.87 25.22
N PRO A 72 3.09 6.14 24.12
CA PRO A 72 4.15 6.52 23.18
C PRO A 72 3.88 7.88 22.51
N GLY A 73 4.63 8.90 22.93
CA GLY A 73 4.61 10.22 22.29
C GLY A 73 5.15 10.19 20.85
N ASN A 74 4.79 11.22 20.07
CA ASN A 74 5.12 11.31 18.65
C ASN A 74 6.62 11.08 18.35
N ARG A 75 6.89 10.25 17.33
CA ARG A 75 8.26 9.88 16.91
C ARG A 75 9.10 11.11 16.52
N PRO A 76 10.33 11.24 17.07
CA PRO A 76 11.40 12.00 16.43
C PRO A 76 11.90 11.27 15.17
N PRO A 77 12.44 11.98 14.16
CA PRO A 77 13.13 11.36 13.03
C PRO A 77 14.50 10.84 13.47
N THR A 78 14.63 9.54 13.70
CA THR A 78 15.90 8.90 14.06
C THR A 78 16.79 8.67 12.84
N GLN A 79 17.91 9.38 12.76
CA GLN A 79 19.05 8.95 11.94
C GLN A 79 19.60 7.61 12.46
N PRO A 80 20.20 6.75 11.61
CA PRO A 80 20.81 5.48 12.03
C PRO A 80 22.11 5.71 12.81
N ASN A 81 21.96 6.11 14.07
CA ASN A 81 23.05 6.23 15.03
C ASN A 81 23.22 4.91 15.80
N SER A 82 24.15 4.06 15.36
CA SER A 82 24.72 3.03 16.24
C SER A 82 25.66 3.69 17.25
N ASN A 83 25.64 3.22 18.51
CA ASN A 83 26.52 3.74 19.53
C ASN A 83 27.93 3.15 19.34
N ARG A 84 28.85 3.94 18.77
CA ARG A 84 30.23 3.54 18.48
C ARG A 84 31.14 3.81 19.67
N TYR A 85 31.99 2.87 20.02
CA TYR A 85 32.98 3.01 21.09
C TYR A 85 34.34 2.46 20.64
N SER A 86 35.42 3.10 21.06
CA SER A 86 36.75 2.49 21.00
C SER A 86 37.24 2.26 22.42
N VAL A 87 37.54 1.00 22.75
CA VAL A 87 38.37 0.69 23.91
C VAL A 87 39.81 0.79 23.44
N SER A 88 40.42 1.97 23.61
CA SER A 88 41.88 2.07 23.55
C SER A 88 42.47 1.15 24.63
N GLY A 89 43.60 0.50 24.34
CA GLY A 89 44.11 -0.69 25.03
C GLY A 89 44.60 -0.52 26.48
N MET A 90 44.02 0.38 27.27
CA MET A 90 44.26 0.50 28.70
C MET A 90 43.37 -0.46 29.48
N ALA A 91 43.93 -1.60 29.90
CA ALA A 91 43.27 -2.47 30.87
C ALA A 91 43.09 -1.73 32.20
N GLY A 92 41.88 -1.73 32.76
CA GLY A 92 41.59 -1.16 34.09
C GLY A 92 40.38 -0.23 34.17
N LEU A 93 39.87 0.28 33.04
CA LEU A 93 38.60 1.03 33.00
C LEU A 93 37.47 0.09 32.56
N GLY A 94 36.44 -0.04 33.40
CA GLY A 94 35.31 -0.94 33.20
C GLY A 94 34.35 -0.51 32.08
N SER A 95 33.34 -1.35 31.83
CA SER A 95 32.32 -1.17 30.79
C SER A 95 31.72 0.25 30.80
N PRO A 96 31.54 0.90 29.62
CA PRO A 96 31.04 2.27 29.55
C PRO A 96 29.64 2.39 30.14
N VAL A 97 29.41 3.46 30.90
CA VAL A 97 28.13 3.73 31.58
C VAL A 97 27.02 3.91 30.53
N LEU A 98 25.94 3.14 30.66
CA LEU A 98 24.84 3.08 29.68
C LEU A 98 23.94 4.35 29.62
N SER A 99 24.40 5.47 30.20
CA SER A 99 23.65 6.71 30.37
C SER A 99 24.61 7.91 30.45
N GLY A 100 25.01 8.45 29.29
CA GLY A 100 25.85 9.65 29.22
C GLY A 100 26.57 9.81 27.88
N LYS A 101 26.96 11.05 27.54
CA LYS A 101 27.83 11.30 26.38
C LYS A 101 29.25 10.84 26.71
N SER A 102 29.70 9.75 26.10
CA SER A 102 31.09 9.32 26.15
C SER A 102 32.02 10.40 25.58
N THR A 103 33.10 10.71 26.31
CA THR A 103 34.19 11.58 25.85
C THR A 103 35.35 10.79 25.24
N LEU A 104 35.22 9.47 25.09
CA LEU A 104 36.25 8.61 24.48
C LEU A 104 36.34 8.84 22.97
N PRO A 105 37.55 8.82 22.37
CA PRO A 105 37.71 8.91 20.93
C PRO A 105 37.03 7.71 20.24
N VAL A 106 36.23 7.98 19.22
CA VAL A 106 35.56 6.95 18.40
C VAL A 106 36.54 6.42 17.36
N SER A 107 36.65 5.09 17.23
CA SER A 107 37.46 4.51 16.16
C SER A 107 36.81 4.74 14.80
N GLN A 108 37.59 5.24 13.84
CA GLN A 108 37.23 5.31 12.42
C GLN A 108 36.83 3.94 11.83
N TYR A 109 37.29 2.84 12.42
CA TYR A 109 37.00 1.47 12.02
C TYR A 109 35.89 0.79 12.85
N ALA A 110 35.25 1.48 13.80
CA ALA A 110 34.09 0.93 14.52
C ALA A 110 32.88 0.76 13.57
N PRO A 111 32.19 -0.41 13.53
CA PRO A 111 31.14 -0.67 12.56
C PRO A 111 29.99 0.34 12.54
N ARG A 112 29.69 0.91 11.38
CA ARG A 112 28.56 1.83 11.18
C ARG A 112 27.39 1.08 10.57
N ILE A 113 26.39 0.76 11.37
CA ILE A 113 25.16 0.12 10.90
C ILE A 113 24.33 1.16 10.13
N THR A 114 23.84 0.82 8.93
CA THR A 114 23.17 1.79 8.04
C THR A 114 21.67 1.57 7.90
N ASN A 115 21.17 0.34 8.02
CA ASN A 115 19.76 0.02 7.75
C ASN A 115 18.86 -0.07 9.00
N ILE A 116 19.41 -0.09 10.22
CA ILE A 116 18.67 -0.15 11.48
C ILE A 116 19.31 0.73 12.56
N GLY A 117 18.50 1.33 13.44
CA GLY A 117 18.94 2.25 14.50
C GLY A 117 18.67 1.74 15.92
N GLU A 118 19.28 2.40 16.90
CA GLU A 118 19.12 2.10 18.33
C GLU A 118 17.64 2.06 18.77
N ASN A 119 17.28 1.05 19.57
CA ASN A 119 15.92 0.78 20.07
C ASN A 119 14.84 0.59 18.97
N THR A 120 15.22 0.16 17.77
CA THR A 120 14.24 -0.17 16.71
C THR A 120 13.41 -1.41 17.07
N TRP A 121 12.12 -1.37 16.78
CA TRP A 121 11.20 -2.50 16.92
C TRP A 121 11.03 -3.25 15.58
N VAL A 122 11.07 -4.58 15.62
CA VAL A 122 11.01 -5.49 14.47
C VAL A 122 10.14 -6.72 14.78
N SER A 123 9.73 -7.47 13.75
CA SER A 123 8.87 -8.67 13.93
C SER A 123 9.41 -9.95 13.28
N GLN A 124 10.49 -9.86 12.50
CA GLN A 124 11.25 -11.01 12.01
C GLN A 124 12.17 -11.59 13.10
N LYS A 125 12.40 -12.92 13.06
CA LYS A 125 13.37 -13.60 13.93
C LYS A 125 14.80 -13.44 13.41
N ILE A 126 14.99 -13.48 12.08
CA ILE A 126 16.30 -13.24 11.46
C ILE A 126 16.34 -11.84 10.85
N LEU A 127 17.28 -11.02 11.33
CA LEU A 127 17.48 -9.65 10.86
C LEU A 127 18.71 -9.58 9.93
N LEU A 128 18.52 -9.04 8.73
CA LEU A 128 19.61 -8.62 7.85
C LEU A 128 20.11 -7.22 8.28
N VAL A 129 21.40 -7.11 8.60
CA VAL A 129 22.07 -5.88 9.01
C VAL A 129 23.14 -5.51 7.97
N ASN A 130 23.02 -4.32 7.40
CA ASN A 130 24.02 -3.76 6.47
C ASN A 130 24.81 -2.66 7.18
N GLY A 131 26.10 -2.53 6.85
CA GLY A 131 26.95 -1.50 7.46
C GLY A 131 28.27 -1.22 6.74
N THR A 132 28.99 -0.22 7.26
CA THR A 132 30.28 0.26 6.70
C THR A 132 31.37 0.44 7.76
N ILE A 133 32.64 0.29 7.36
CA ILE A 133 33.85 0.38 8.17
C ILE A 133 34.81 1.43 7.56
N GLY A 134 35.49 2.27 8.35
CA GLY A 134 36.45 3.26 7.82
C GLY A 134 35.78 4.49 7.21
N GLU A 135 36.52 5.60 7.04
CA GLU A 135 35.95 6.87 6.56
C GLU A 135 36.07 7.10 5.06
N ALA A 136 35.17 7.93 4.51
CA ALA A 136 35.13 8.24 3.08
C ALA A 136 36.45 8.92 2.64
N GLY A 137 37.07 8.39 1.58
CA GLY A 137 38.38 8.84 1.09
C GLY A 137 39.59 8.11 1.71
N GLN A 138 39.40 7.24 2.71
CA GLN A 138 40.45 6.33 3.16
C GLN A 138 40.54 5.08 2.25
N ARG A 139 41.66 4.35 2.32
CA ARG A 139 41.78 3.04 1.67
C ARG A 139 40.77 2.08 2.30
N ALA A 140 39.86 1.56 1.46
CA ALA A 140 38.79 0.66 1.88
C ALA A 140 39.32 -0.53 2.68
N PRO A 141 38.89 -0.72 3.94
CA PRO A 141 39.33 -1.86 4.76
C PRO A 141 38.67 -3.17 4.32
N GLU A 142 39.45 -4.24 4.38
CA GLU A 142 39.01 -5.64 4.24
C GLU A 142 39.22 -6.33 5.59
N GLY A 143 38.35 -7.26 5.99
CA GLY A 143 38.46 -7.95 7.28
C GLY A 143 37.18 -8.71 7.65
N THR A 144 36.91 -8.82 8.95
CA THR A 144 35.76 -9.56 9.49
C THR A 144 35.03 -8.71 10.53
N VAL A 145 33.70 -8.67 10.45
CA VAL A 145 32.83 -8.24 11.54
C VAL A 145 32.32 -9.46 12.29
N THR A 146 32.62 -9.52 13.59
CA THR A 146 32.00 -10.48 14.51
C THR A 146 30.76 -9.85 15.11
N VAL A 147 29.63 -10.56 15.08
CA VAL A 147 28.37 -10.15 15.73
C VAL A 147 28.13 -11.03 16.94
N CYS A 148 28.09 -10.41 18.12
CA CYS A 148 27.82 -11.05 19.41
C CYS A 148 26.53 -10.50 20.03
N ARG A 149 25.90 -11.29 20.91
CA ARG A 149 24.94 -10.77 21.88
C ARG A 149 25.65 -10.47 23.20
N LEU A 150 25.10 -9.56 24.01
CA LEU A 150 25.61 -9.27 25.36
C LEU A 150 25.02 -10.16 26.47
N ASP A 151 24.10 -11.05 26.12
CA ASP A 151 23.46 -12.02 27.01
C ASP A 151 23.89 -13.48 26.70
N ASP A 152 24.85 -13.67 25.78
CA ASP A 152 25.31 -14.94 25.22
C ASP A 152 24.19 -15.88 24.70
N GLY A 153 22.97 -15.38 24.51
CA GLY A 153 21.78 -16.18 24.15
C GLY A 153 21.81 -16.79 22.74
N PHE A 154 22.81 -16.45 21.92
CA PHE A 154 23.09 -17.00 20.60
C PHE A 154 24.60 -16.91 20.32
N PRO A 155 25.25 -17.93 19.73
CA PRO A 155 26.70 -17.92 19.49
C PRO A 155 27.16 -16.76 18.60
N PRO A 156 28.41 -16.26 18.78
CA PRO A 156 29.01 -15.28 17.87
C PRO A 156 29.06 -15.75 16.42
N THR A 157 28.78 -14.84 15.47
CA THR A 157 28.84 -15.10 14.03
C THR A 157 29.80 -14.15 13.32
N TYR A 158 30.35 -14.56 12.18
CA TYR A 158 31.49 -13.91 11.52
C TYR A 158 31.16 -13.59 10.06
N TRP A 159 31.32 -12.32 9.66
CA TRP A 159 30.85 -11.81 8.38
C TRP A 159 31.95 -11.00 7.65
N PRO A 160 32.17 -11.21 6.34
CA PRO A 160 33.27 -10.58 5.63
C PRO A 160 33.02 -9.10 5.32
N VAL A 161 34.03 -8.28 5.59
CA VAL A 161 34.11 -6.89 5.13
C VAL A 161 34.87 -6.86 3.82
N CYS A 162 34.18 -6.47 2.74
CA CYS A 162 34.77 -6.23 1.42
C CYS A 162 34.53 -4.77 1.04
N GLU A 163 35.58 -4.08 0.59
CA GLU A 163 35.56 -2.68 0.19
C GLU A 163 34.80 -1.75 1.15
N SER A 164 35.13 -1.81 2.43
CA SER A 164 34.47 -1.06 3.52
C SER A 164 33.05 -1.53 3.88
N GLN A 165 32.43 -2.46 3.16
CA GLN A 165 31.03 -2.86 3.35
C GLN A 165 30.89 -4.26 3.97
N PHE A 166 29.87 -4.44 4.83
CA PHE A 166 29.48 -5.74 5.36
C PHE A 166 27.97 -5.92 5.36
N LYS A 167 27.54 -7.18 5.27
CA LYS A 167 26.15 -7.64 5.39
C LYS A 167 26.17 -8.83 6.36
N ALA A 168 25.25 -8.87 7.31
CA ALA A 168 25.23 -9.86 8.38
C ALA A 168 23.81 -10.30 8.74
N LEU A 169 23.61 -11.60 8.99
CA LEU A 169 22.38 -12.12 9.58
C LEU A 169 22.52 -12.17 11.11
N VAL A 170 21.46 -11.76 11.81
CA VAL A 170 21.42 -11.71 13.27
C VAL A 170 20.20 -12.46 13.78
N TYR A 171 20.42 -13.41 14.69
CA TYR A 171 19.35 -14.15 15.36
C TYR A 171 18.78 -13.33 16.52
N LEU A 172 17.49 -13.01 16.44
CA LEU A 172 16.77 -12.27 17.48
C LEU A 172 15.89 -13.22 18.29
N MET A 173 15.79 -12.93 19.59
CA MET A 173 14.84 -13.55 20.51
C MET A 173 13.75 -12.53 20.84
N PRO A 174 12.51 -12.96 21.14
CA PRO A 174 11.44 -12.05 21.60
C PRO A 174 11.90 -11.19 22.78
N GLY A 175 11.54 -9.90 22.76
CA GLY A 175 12.01 -8.91 23.73
C GLY A 175 13.24 -8.13 23.24
N ALA A 176 14.12 -7.73 24.16
CA ALA A 176 15.26 -6.87 23.87
C ALA A 176 16.51 -7.67 23.47
N ASN A 177 17.15 -7.27 22.37
CA ASN A 177 18.34 -7.92 21.83
C ASN A 177 19.48 -6.90 21.84
N ARG A 178 20.43 -7.05 22.78
CA ARG A 178 21.60 -6.17 22.90
C ARG A 178 22.76 -6.78 22.12
N LEU A 179 23.15 -6.12 21.04
CA LEU A 179 24.10 -6.61 20.04
C LEU A 179 25.41 -5.82 20.09
N ARG A 180 26.53 -6.52 19.89
CA ARG A 180 27.87 -5.94 19.71
C ARG A 180 28.43 -6.37 18.36
N PHE A 181 28.97 -5.41 17.62
CA PHE A 181 29.60 -5.58 16.32
C PHE A 181 31.07 -5.19 16.46
N ASP A 182 31.98 -6.17 16.38
CA ASP A 182 33.42 -5.97 16.51
C ASP A 182 34.09 -6.13 15.14
N PHE A 183 34.90 -5.16 14.71
CA PHE A 183 35.69 -5.28 13.49
C PHE A 183 37.14 -5.67 13.76
N SER A 184 37.65 -6.65 13.00
CA SER A 184 39.05 -7.05 12.99
C SER A 184 39.60 -7.16 11.56
N SER A 185 40.91 -6.93 11.38
CA SER A 185 41.58 -7.09 10.09
C SER A 185 43.03 -7.54 10.25
N PRO A 186 43.51 -8.55 9.49
CA PRO A 186 44.93 -8.89 9.42
C PRO A 186 45.83 -7.74 8.94
N LYS A 187 45.26 -6.68 8.35
CA LYS A 187 45.97 -5.49 7.85
C LYS A 187 46.03 -4.34 8.87
N LEU A 188 45.41 -4.51 10.05
CA LEU A 188 45.45 -3.53 11.15
C LEU A 188 46.25 -4.07 12.33
N ALA A 189 47.09 -3.21 12.90
CA ALA A 189 47.82 -3.52 14.14
C ALA A 189 46.84 -3.74 15.31
N ASN A 190 47.26 -4.57 16.27
CA ASN A 190 46.52 -4.93 17.49
C ASN A 190 45.24 -5.77 17.30
N SER A 191 44.91 -6.25 16.09
CA SER A 191 43.79 -7.18 15.83
C SER A 191 43.88 -8.53 16.57
N GLY A 192 44.99 -8.83 17.25
CA GLY A 192 45.18 -10.03 18.08
C GLY A 192 45.11 -9.79 19.60
N SER A 193 44.75 -8.59 20.07
CA SER A 193 44.57 -8.32 21.51
C SER A 193 43.18 -8.75 21.99
N SER A 194 43.06 -9.14 23.27
CA SER A 194 41.81 -9.65 23.86
C SER A 194 40.69 -8.61 24.01
N ASN A 195 40.98 -7.32 23.81
CA ASN A 195 39.99 -6.24 23.80
C ASN A 195 39.77 -5.76 22.35
N PRO A 196 38.57 -5.92 21.78
CA PRO A 196 38.24 -5.33 20.49
C PRO A 196 38.32 -3.79 20.53
N ILE A 197 39.22 -3.22 19.73
CA ILE A 197 39.47 -1.76 19.70
C ILE A 197 38.38 -1.03 18.88
N HIS A 198 37.55 -1.77 18.14
CA HIS A 198 36.69 -1.26 17.07
C HIS A 198 35.26 -1.84 17.18
N SER A 199 34.50 -1.38 18.17
CA SER A 199 33.19 -1.94 18.51
C SER A 199 32.05 -0.95 18.36
N SER A 200 30.90 -1.46 17.91
CA SER A 200 29.63 -0.71 17.90
C SER A 200 28.52 -1.52 18.53
N TYR A 201 27.60 -0.83 19.18
CA TYR A 201 26.52 -1.41 19.95
C TYR A 201 25.17 -0.92 19.44
N ILE A 202 24.16 -1.80 19.54
CA ILE A 202 22.78 -1.50 19.16
C ILE A 202 21.81 -2.42 19.92
N THR A 203 20.69 -1.88 20.37
CA THR A 203 19.56 -2.60 20.95
C THR A 203 18.44 -2.71 19.92
N VAL A 204 17.90 -3.91 19.72
CA VAL A 204 16.78 -4.18 18.81
C VAL A 204 15.68 -4.94 19.56
N HIS A 205 14.43 -4.49 19.45
CA HIS A 205 13.29 -5.12 20.11
C HIS A 205 12.52 -6.00 19.12
N MET A 206 12.47 -7.30 19.36
CA MET A 206 11.72 -8.25 18.52
C MET A 206 10.37 -8.58 19.16
N VAL A 207 9.28 -8.39 18.42
CA VAL A 207 7.92 -8.75 18.83
C VAL A 207 7.30 -9.65 17.77
N PRO A 208 7.03 -10.94 18.07
CA PRO A 208 6.45 -11.85 17.10
C PRO A 208 5.01 -11.43 16.76
N PRO A 209 4.60 -11.45 15.47
CA PRO A 209 3.26 -11.00 15.06
C PRO A 209 2.23 -12.12 15.28
N MET A 210 1.94 -12.43 16.54
CA MET A 210 1.11 -13.59 16.94
C MET A 210 -0.32 -13.55 16.36
N ASN A 211 -0.85 -12.35 16.10
CA ASN A 211 -2.18 -12.13 15.52
C ASN A 211 -2.23 -12.36 14.00
N SER A 212 -1.08 -12.64 13.36
CA SER A 212 -0.95 -12.85 11.92
C SER A 212 -0.84 -14.34 11.61
N PRO A 213 -1.54 -14.86 10.57
CA PRO A 213 -1.40 -16.25 10.16
C PRO A 213 0.05 -16.55 9.74
N PRO A 214 0.60 -17.73 10.07
CA PRO A 214 1.92 -18.12 9.63
C PRO A 214 1.93 -18.47 8.14
N LEU A 215 3.08 -18.29 7.50
CA LEU A 215 3.47 -19.12 6.37
C LEU A 215 3.94 -20.46 6.93
N GLN A 216 3.27 -21.55 6.58
CA GLN A 216 3.69 -22.91 6.89
C GLN A 216 4.76 -23.37 5.90
N LEU A 217 5.66 -24.24 6.38
CA LEU A 217 6.71 -24.86 5.57
C LEU A 217 6.53 -26.37 5.59
N ALA A 218 6.44 -27.00 4.42
CA ALA A 218 6.26 -28.45 4.29
C ALA A 218 7.33 -29.07 3.39
N ILE A 219 7.73 -30.29 3.71
CA ILE A 219 8.49 -31.18 2.83
C ILE A 219 7.55 -32.31 2.45
N LEU A 220 7.19 -32.41 1.17
CA LEU A 220 6.33 -33.45 0.62
C LEU A 220 7.16 -34.53 -0.06
N LEU A 221 6.84 -35.79 0.22
CA LEU A 221 7.50 -36.97 -0.34
C LEU A 221 6.49 -38.11 -0.61
N ALA A 222 6.88 -39.09 -1.41
CA ALA A 222 6.08 -40.28 -1.72
C ALA A 222 5.91 -41.21 -0.49
N LYS A 223 4.90 -42.08 -0.51
CA LYS A 223 4.65 -43.07 0.55
C LYS A 223 5.82 -44.05 0.76
N ASP A 224 6.52 -44.37 -0.32
CA ASP A 224 7.67 -45.27 -0.42
C ASP A 224 9.01 -44.53 -0.63
N SER A 225 9.02 -43.19 -0.60
CA SER A 225 10.25 -42.41 -0.75
C SER A 225 11.30 -42.77 0.30
N PRO A 226 12.59 -42.92 -0.10
CA PRO A 226 13.70 -43.17 0.81
C PRO A 226 14.04 -41.97 1.70
N GLY A 227 13.42 -40.79 1.48
CA GLY A 227 13.72 -39.59 2.25
C GLY A 227 15.08 -38.97 1.91
N THR A 228 15.47 -39.00 0.63
CA THR A 228 16.73 -38.41 0.14
C THR A 228 16.52 -37.52 -1.07
N PHE A 229 17.43 -36.57 -1.28
CA PHE A 229 17.46 -35.65 -2.42
C PHE A 229 18.77 -35.78 -3.21
N ASP A 230 18.79 -35.28 -4.45
CA ASP A 230 19.95 -35.37 -5.33
C ASP A 230 21.13 -34.52 -4.85
N ALA A 231 22.32 -35.13 -4.78
CA ALA A 231 23.57 -34.47 -4.43
C ALA A 231 24.76 -35.20 -5.07
N VAL A 232 25.87 -34.49 -5.31
CA VAL A 232 27.13 -35.11 -5.74
C VAL A 232 27.72 -36.00 -4.63
N PRO A 233 28.39 -37.13 -4.92
CA PRO A 233 28.87 -38.07 -3.90
C PRO A 233 29.72 -37.43 -2.78
N ALA A 234 30.60 -36.49 -3.12
CA ALA A 234 31.42 -35.76 -2.15
C ALA A 234 30.62 -34.85 -1.19
N ARG A 235 29.42 -34.38 -1.58
CA ARG A 235 28.50 -33.70 -0.66
C ARG A 235 27.69 -34.70 0.17
N ILE A 236 27.32 -35.87 -0.37
CA ILE A 236 26.65 -36.92 0.41
C ILE A 236 27.55 -37.37 1.57
N GLU A 237 28.84 -37.60 1.30
CA GLU A 237 29.84 -37.98 2.32
C GLU A 237 30.06 -36.88 3.38
N LYS A 238 30.11 -35.61 2.97
CA LYS A 238 30.43 -34.47 3.85
C LYS A 238 29.24 -33.90 4.62
N GLU A 239 28.06 -33.82 3.99
CA GLU A 239 26.90 -33.05 4.49
C GLU A 239 25.66 -33.92 4.74
N GLY A 240 25.60 -35.10 4.12
CA GLY A 240 24.39 -35.94 4.03
C GLY A 240 23.37 -35.42 3.00
N ASN A 241 22.44 -36.29 2.58
CA ASN A 241 21.33 -35.92 1.69
C ASN A 241 19.95 -36.44 2.17
N ASN A 242 19.81 -36.67 3.48
CA ASN A 242 18.59 -37.15 4.15
C ASN A 242 17.58 -36.04 4.50
N ILE A 243 16.39 -36.44 4.98
CA ILE A 243 15.33 -35.54 5.49
C ILE A 243 15.89 -34.56 6.53
N GLU A 244 16.73 -34.99 7.46
CA GLU A 244 17.30 -34.14 8.52
C GLU A 244 18.20 -33.03 7.95
N THR A 245 18.83 -33.27 6.81
CA THR A 245 19.59 -32.26 6.07
C THR A 245 18.68 -31.37 5.23
N ALA A 246 17.68 -31.94 4.56
CA ALA A 246 16.68 -31.19 3.82
C ALA A 246 15.90 -30.20 4.70
N VAL A 247 15.49 -30.61 5.91
CA VAL A 247 14.85 -29.77 6.93
C VAL A 247 15.72 -28.57 7.29
N ARG A 248 17.02 -28.78 7.54
CA ARG A 248 17.96 -27.68 7.85
C ARG A 248 18.13 -26.72 6.68
N LYS A 249 18.40 -27.24 5.48
CA LYS A 249 18.60 -26.45 4.26
C LYS A 249 17.35 -25.65 3.88
N PHE A 250 16.16 -26.24 3.99
CA PHE A 250 14.90 -25.57 3.70
C PHE A 250 14.54 -24.51 4.75
N ARG A 251 14.72 -24.80 6.05
CA ARG A 251 14.53 -23.82 7.13
C ARG A 251 15.43 -22.60 6.94
N MET A 252 16.69 -22.79 6.58
CA MET A 252 17.62 -21.70 6.35
C MET A 252 17.23 -20.86 5.11
N ALA A 253 16.80 -21.49 4.01
CA ALA A 253 16.23 -20.78 2.87
C ALA A 253 15.02 -19.91 3.27
N ALA A 254 14.09 -20.45 4.07
CA ALA A 254 12.94 -19.69 4.56
C ALA A 254 13.35 -18.51 5.47
N TYR A 255 14.37 -18.66 6.31
CA TYR A 255 14.93 -17.56 7.09
C TYR A 255 15.60 -16.48 6.23
N LEU A 256 16.29 -16.86 5.15
CA LEU A 256 16.81 -15.91 4.16
C LEU A 256 15.65 -15.12 3.50
N TRP A 257 14.56 -15.78 3.12
CA TRP A 257 13.37 -15.12 2.59
C TRP A 257 12.75 -14.11 3.58
N GLN A 258 12.68 -14.47 4.87
CA GLN A 258 12.17 -13.59 5.92
C GLN A 258 13.05 -12.36 6.09
N ALA A 259 14.37 -12.54 6.18
CA ALA A 259 15.33 -11.47 6.36
C ALA A 259 15.37 -10.51 5.15
N PHE A 260 15.37 -11.06 3.92
CA PHE A 260 15.26 -10.30 2.67
C PHE A 260 13.98 -9.48 2.61
N THR A 261 12.82 -10.12 2.80
CA THR A 261 11.52 -9.48 2.61
C THR A 261 11.27 -8.37 3.64
N ALA A 262 11.67 -8.56 4.89
CA ALA A 262 11.59 -7.53 5.93
C ALA A 262 12.48 -6.30 5.64
N GLU A 263 13.59 -6.48 4.92
CA GLU A 263 14.48 -5.40 4.47
C GLU A 263 13.93 -4.69 3.22
N GLN A 264 13.40 -5.43 2.24
CA GLN A 264 12.77 -4.85 1.05
C GLN A 264 11.53 -4.01 1.38
N MET A 265 10.68 -4.48 2.30
CA MET A 265 9.51 -3.73 2.80
C MET A 265 9.91 -2.44 3.53
N TRP A 266 11.04 -2.45 4.25
CA TRP A 266 11.60 -1.28 4.90
C TRP A 266 12.13 -0.24 3.90
N ARG A 267 12.94 -0.69 2.92
CA ARG A 267 13.44 0.15 1.82
C ARG A 267 12.30 0.78 1.00
N ASN A 268 11.19 0.05 0.85
CA ASN A 268 9.95 0.55 0.25
C ASN A 268 9.14 1.52 1.14
N LYS A 269 9.66 1.99 2.28
CA LYS A 269 8.97 2.86 3.26
C LYS A 269 7.70 2.25 3.89
N LEU A 270 7.41 0.95 3.73
CA LEU A 270 6.16 0.31 4.21
C LEU A 270 6.27 -0.28 5.63
N GLY A 271 7.43 -0.12 6.27
CA GLY A 271 7.77 -0.72 7.57
C GLY A 271 8.44 -2.09 7.44
N ARG A 272 9.06 -2.58 8.52
CA ARG A 272 9.68 -3.92 8.59
C ARG A 272 8.61 -5.00 8.76
N ARG A 273 7.82 -5.20 7.70
CA ARG A 273 6.74 -6.19 7.58
C ARG A 273 7.26 -7.46 6.93
N VAL A 274 6.86 -8.62 7.47
CA VAL A 274 7.08 -9.93 6.85
C VAL A 274 6.16 -10.98 7.47
N PHE A 275 5.96 -12.10 6.78
CA PHE A 275 5.35 -13.30 7.35
C PHE A 275 6.18 -13.88 8.50
N ARG A 276 5.48 -14.42 9.51
CA ARG A 276 6.06 -15.36 10.49
C ARG A 276 5.92 -16.80 9.99
N PHE A 277 6.66 -17.71 10.62
CA PHE A 277 6.43 -19.15 10.48
C PHE A 277 5.60 -19.68 11.66
N GLU A 278 5.10 -20.91 11.56
CA GLU A 278 4.86 -21.74 12.75
C GLU A 278 6.21 -22.12 13.35
N GLU A 279 6.30 -22.25 14.66
CA GLU A 279 7.57 -22.46 15.36
C GLU A 279 7.48 -23.64 16.32
N GLU A 280 8.53 -24.46 16.35
CA GLU A 280 8.67 -25.65 17.20
C GLU A 280 9.86 -25.50 18.15
N TRP A 281 9.83 -26.20 19.28
CA TRP A 281 10.96 -26.24 20.22
C TRP A 281 11.82 -27.47 19.91
N THR A 282 13.00 -27.25 19.34
CA THR A 282 13.88 -28.29 18.78
C THR A 282 15.35 -27.88 18.89
N THR A 283 16.29 -28.77 18.56
CA THR A 283 17.73 -28.42 18.54
C THR A 283 17.99 -27.26 17.57
N GLY A 284 18.75 -26.26 18.01
CA GLY A 284 19.11 -25.11 17.19
C GLY A 284 19.87 -25.52 15.93
N THR A 285 19.44 -24.98 14.80
CA THR A 285 19.97 -25.28 13.47
C THR A 285 20.63 -24.07 12.79
N CYS A 286 20.34 -22.85 13.27
CA CYS A 286 20.95 -21.62 12.74
C CYS A 286 22.46 -21.48 12.97
N ASN A 287 23.08 -22.30 13.83
CA ASN A 287 24.49 -22.25 14.19
C ASN A 287 25.06 -23.65 14.45
N TYR A 288 26.34 -23.88 14.10
CA TYR A 288 27.01 -25.17 14.33
C TYR A 288 27.12 -25.55 15.82
N ARG A 289 27.49 -24.59 16.68
CA ARG A 289 27.66 -24.83 18.12
C ARG A 289 26.36 -25.27 18.79
N ASP A 290 25.23 -24.68 18.39
CA ASP A 290 23.92 -25.07 18.93
C ASP A 290 23.57 -26.51 18.54
N ARG A 291 23.82 -26.89 17.28
CA ARG A 291 23.63 -28.26 16.77
C ARG A 291 24.51 -29.28 17.49
N GLU A 292 25.78 -28.94 17.70
CA GLU A 292 26.78 -29.82 18.33
C GLU A 292 26.59 -29.96 19.85
N MET A 293 26.12 -28.91 20.53
CA MET A 293 25.82 -28.94 21.97
C MET A 293 24.38 -29.39 22.29
N GLY A 294 23.55 -29.68 21.28
CA GLY A 294 22.13 -30.02 21.48
C GLY A 294 21.31 -28.86 22.06
N ALA A 295 21.73 -27.61 21.84
CA ALA A 295 21.12 -26.44 22.45
C ALA A 295 19.72 -26.20 21.85
N MET A 296 18.69 -26.35 22.68
CA MET A 296 17.30 -26.21 22.25
C MET A 296 16.93 -24.75 21.96
N ARG A 297 16.21 -24.53 20.87
CA ARG A 297 15.71 -23.23 20.41
C ARG A 297 14.29 -23.33 19.88
N SER A 298 13.64 -22.17 19.79
CA SER A 298 12.44 -21.99 18.97
C SER A 298 12.88 -21.78 17.52
N GLU A 299 12.56 -22.74 16.65
CA GLU A 299 12.92 -22.73 15.23
C GLU A 299 11.65 -22.84 14.35
N ALA A 300 11.69 -22.35 13.12
CA ALA A 300 10.58 -22.47 12.18
C ALA A 300 10.28 -23.96 11.90
N ARG A 301 9.02 -24.36 12.05
CA ARG A 301 8.56 -25.74 11.93
C ARG A 301 8.57 -26.20 10.47
N ILE A 302 9.10 -27.40 10.22
CA ILE A 302 9.06 -28.03 8.90
C ILE A 302 8.18 -29.28 8.96
N HIS A 303 7.01 -29.25 8.32
CA HIS A 303 6.09 -30.37 8.27
C HIS A 303 6.55 -31.41 7.24
N VAL A 304 7.04 -32.57 7.70
CA VAL A 304 7.38 -33.70 6.81
C VAL A 304 6.12 -34.52 6.54
N ILE A 305 5.68 -34.58 5.28
CA ILE A 305 4.38 -35.13 4.85
C ILE A 305 4.62 -36.20 3.77
N ARG A 306 4.08 -37.41 3.98
CA ARG A 306 4.00 -38.44 2.92
C ARG A 306 2.67 -38.35 2.19
N SER A 307 2.72 -38.32 0.86
CA SER A 307 1.56 -38.38 -0.04
C SER A 307 1.02 -39.82 -0.15
N ASP A 308 -0.11 -39.98 -0.84
CA ASP A 308 -0.67 -41.29 -1.20
C ASP A 308 -0.02 -41.91 -2.44
N LYS A 309 0.89 -41.20 -3.13
CA LYS A 309 1.56 -41.63 -4.37
C LYS A 309 2.88 -42.33 -4.10
N THR A 310 3.27 -43.24 -5.00
CA THR A 310 4.61 -43.82 -5.07
C THR A 310 5.62 -42.84 -5.65
N LEU A 311 6.90 -43.12 -5.42
CA LEU A 311 8.03 -42.42 -6.03
C LEU A 311 7.97 -42.48 -7.56
N ALA A 312 7.54 -43.62 -8.11
CA ALA A 312 7.35 -43.81 -9.54
C ALA A 312 6.17 -42.97 -10.10
N GLU A 313 5.05 -42.89 -9.38
CA GLU A 313 3.93 -42.02 -9.74
C GLU A 313 4.34 -40.53 -9.73
N LEU A 314 5.09 -40.06 -8.73
CA LEU A 314 5.54 -38.66 -8.66
C LEU A 314 6.62 -38.31 -9.72
N ARG A 315 7.42 -39.29 -10.14
CA ARG A 315 8.52 -39.10 -11.12
C ARG A 315 8.13 -39.42 -12.57
N ASP A 316 6.86 -39.66 -12.88
CA ASP A 316 6.39 -39.85 -14.26
C ASP A 316 6.78 -38.64 -15.15
N LEU A 317 7.45 -38.92 -16.28
CA LEU A 317 7.85 -37.90 -17.25
C LEU A 317 6.66 -37.13 -17.83
N ASN A 318 5.43 -37.66 -17.76
CA ASN A 318 4.21 -36.95 -18.16
C ASN A 318 3.77 -35.88 -17.15
N LEU A 319 4.28 -35.90 -15.92
CA LEU A 319 4.08 -34.87 -14.89
C LEU A 319 5.15 -33.77 -14.94
N ALA A 320 6.36 -34.10 -15.40
CA ALA A 320 7.50 -33.19 -15.35
C ALA A 320 7.25 -31.90 -16.15
N GLN A 321 7.17 -30.76 -15.46
CA GLN A 321 6.83 -29.46 -16.05
C GLN A 321 7.78 -29.04 -17.19
N GLN A 322 9.06 -29.43 -17.10
CA GLN A 322 10.10 -29.15 -18.09
C GLN A 322 10.00 -30.03 -19.36
N ASN A 323 9.26 -31.15 -19.35
CA ASN A 323 9.10 -32.00 -20.52
C ASN A 323 8.17 -31.29 -21.54
N PRO A 324 8.59 -31.02 -22.80
CA PRO A 324 7.71 -30.42 -23.80
C PRO A 324 6.49 -31.29 -24.10
N ASN A 325 6.66 -32.62 -24.13
CA ASN A 325 5.66 -33.61 -24.55
C ASN A 325 4.69 -34.05 -23.44
N ALA A 326 4.92 -33.62 -22.21
CA ALA A 326 4.09 -34.00 -21.06
C ALA A 326 2.66 -33.46 -21.16
N THR A 327 1.67 -34.33 -20.93
CA THR A 327 0.23 -33.97 -20.99
C THR A 327 -0.37 -33.59 -19.63
N LYS A 328 0.36 -33.79 -18.53
CA LYS A 328 -0.14 -33.66 -17.14
C LYS A 328 0.70 -32.72 -16.27
N LYS A 329 1.29 -31.69 -16.87
CA LYS A 329 2.28 -30.77 -16.25
C LYS A 329 1.78 -30.03 -14.99
N GLY A 330 0.47 -30.02 -14.73
CA GLY A 330 -0.14 -29.40 -13.55
C GLY A 330 -0.55 -30.37 -12.43
N ASP A 331 -0.62 -31.67 -12.69
CA ASP A 331 -1.24 -32.65 -11.76
C ASP A 331 -0.47 -32.75 -10.41
N LEU A 332 0.84 -32.46 -10.40
CA LEU A 332 1.65 -32.39 -9.17
C LEU A 332 1.11 -31.35 -8.17
N TYR A 333 0.53 -30.24 -8.64
CA TYR A 333 -0.10 -29.24 -7.77
C TYR A 333 -1.41 -29.77 -7.18
N GLY A 334 -2.18 -30.56 -7.91
CA GLY A 334 -3.34 -31.27 -7.36
C GLY A 334 -2.93 -32.28 -6.28
N ILE A 335 -1.95 -33.14 -6.58
CA ILE A 335 -1.42 -34.15 -5.65
C ILE A 335 -0.89 -33.51 -4.37
N ALA A 336 -0.13 -32.41 -4.47
CA ALA A 336 0.36 -31.67 -3.32
C ALA A 336 -0.79 -31.04 -2.50
N ALA A 337 -1.75 -30.40 -3.16
CA ALA A 337 -2.89 -29.78 -2.48
C ALA A 337 -3.72 -30.80 -1.71
N ASP A 338 -3.94 -32.00 -2.26
CA ASP A 338 -4.70 -33.06 -1.59
C ASP A 338 -3.93 -33.67 -0.42
N ALA A 339 -2.61 -33.87 -0.55
CA ALA A 339 -1.77 -34.30 0.57
C ALA A 339 -1.78 -33.27 1.72
N LEU A 340 -1.69 -31.96 1.41
CA LEU A 340 -1.78 -30.89 2.40
C LEU A 340 -3.17 -30.80 3.06
N LYS A 341 -4.26 -30.89 2.29
CA LYS A 341 -5.64 -30.87 2.83
C LYS A 341 -5.87 -32.04 3.79
N ASN A 342 -5.39 -33.24 3.44
CA ASN A 342 -5.48 -34.43 4.29
C ASN A 342 -4.62 -34.32 5.57
N TYR A 343 -3.48 -33.62 5.52
CA TYR A 343 -2.60 -33.41 6.67
C TYR A 343 -3.12 -32.30 7.62
N PHE A 344 -3.32 -31.09 7.11
CA PHE A 344 -3.69 -29.91 7.90
C PHE A 344 -5.17 -29.87 8.30
N LYS A 345 -6.06 -30.48 7.50
CA LYS A 345 -7.52 -30.54 7.71
C LYS A 345 -8.14 -29.18 8.08
N PRO A 346 -7.92 -28.12 7.27
CA PRO A 346 -8.46 -26.80 7.56
C PRO A 346 -9.98 -26.82 7.65
N LEU A 347 -10.52 -26.02 8.57
CA LEU A 347 -11.97 -25.78 8.66
C LEU A 347 -12.42 -24.86 7.51
N PRO A 348 -13.69 -24.93 7.06
CA PRO A 348 -14.19 -24.05 6.01
C PRO A 348 -14.01 -22.56 6.37
N GLY A 349 -13.39 -21.78 5.47
CA GLY A 349 -13.02 -20.38 5.70
C GLY A 349 -11.75 -20.17 6.53
N GLN A 350 -11.04 -21.22 6.93
CA GLN A 350 -9.74 -21.13 7.59
C GLN A 350 -8.61 -21.17 6.54
N THR A 351 -8.28 -20.01 5.98
CA THR A 351 -7.20 -19.89 4.98
C THR A 351 -5.86 -20.40 5.54
N GLN A 352 -5.20 -21.29 4.81
CA GLN A 352 -3.86 -21.81 5.12
C GLN A 352 -2.88 -21.37 4.04
N TYR A 353 -1.66 -21.00 4.44
CA TYR A 353 -0.59 -20.56 3.55
C TYR A 353 0.58 -21.54 3.69
N VAL A 354 0.92 -22.31 2.65
CA VAL A 354 1.93 -23.38 2.76
C VAL A 354 2.93 -23.37 1.60
N SER A 355 4.22 -23.15 1.88
CA SER A 355 5.31 -23.35 0.92
C SER A 355 5.84 -24.78 1.03
N VAL A 356 5.91 -25.50 -0.09
CA VAL A 356 6.19 -26.94 -0.14
C VAL A 356 7.46 -27.21 -0.95
N LEU A 357 8.42 -27.87 -0.31
CA LEU A 357 9.53 -28.51 -1.00
C LEU A 357 9.15 -29.94 -1.38
N LEU A 358 9.14 -30.25 -2.68
CA LEU A 358 9.00 -31.60 -3.20
C LEU A 358 10.35 -32.32 -3.05
N LEU A 359 10.48 -33.16 -2.02
CA LEU A 359 11.76 -33.80 -1.67
C LEU A 359 12.27 -34.73 -2.76
N ASP A 360 11.34 -35.42 -3.43
CA ASP A 360 11.63 -36.47 -4.40
C ASP A 360 11.91 -35.95 -5.82
N ALA A 361 12.08 -34.63 -6.02
CA ALA A 361 12.53 -34.11 -7.31
C ALA A 361 13.90 -34.70 -7.68
N HIS A 362 14.06 -35.10 -8.94
CA HIS A 362 15.20 -35.91 -9.37
C HIS A 362 15.61 -35.66 -10.82
N TRP A 363 16.91 -35.49 -11.02
CA TRP A 363 17.57 -35.32 -12.30
C TRP A 363 17.72 -36.67 -13.03
N ASP A 364 16.81 -36.97 -13.95
CA ASP A 364 16.99 -38.12 -14.83
C ASP A 364 18.10 -37.81 -15.85
N THR A 365 19.24 -38.45 -15.66
CA THR A 365 20.42 -38.30 -16.52
C THR A 365 20.22 -38.85 -17.93
N ASN A 366 19.16 -39.62 -18.19
CA ASN A 366 18.83 -40.16 -19.51
C ASN A 366 18.03 -39.15 -20.33
N SER A 367 16.88 -38.67 -19.82
CA SER A 367 16.05 -37.67 -20.51
C SER A 367 16.55 -36.23 -20.38
N LYS A 368 17.48 -35.96 -19.45
CA LYS A 368 17.96 -34.61 -19.08
C LYS A 368 16.82 -33.68 -18.59
N ILE A 369 15.87 -34.25 -17.85
CA ILE A 369 14.69 -33.58 -17.30
C ILE A 369 14.64 -33.79 -15.79
N ILE A 370 14.17 -32.78 -15.05
CA ILE A 370 13.90 -32.89 -13.62
C ILE A 370 12.50 -33.51 -13.43
N THR A 371 12.47 -34.77 -13.02
CA THR A 371 11.27 -35.52 -12.64
C THR A 371 10.85 -35.16 -11.20
N GLY A 372 9.58 -35.32 -10.83
CA GLY A 372 9.09 -34.98 -9.48
C GLY A 372 9.17 -33.49 -9.13
N HIS A 373 9.46 -32.62 -10.10
CA HIS A 373 9.55 -31.18 -9.95
C HIS A 373 8.38 -30.49 -10.67
N ALA A 374 7.78 -29.54 -9.97
CA ALA A 374 7.08 -28.39 -10.55
C ALA A 374 7.41 -27.14 -9.72
N ALA A 375 7.44 -26.00 -10.37
CA ALA A 375 7.45 -24.65 -9.81
C ALA A 375 6.09 -24.02 -10.14
N LEU A 376 5.20 -23.95 -9.14
CA LEU A 376 3.85 -23.41 -9.25
C LEU A 376 3.38 -22.83 -7.90
N GLY A 377 2.75 -21.66 -7.91
CA GLY A 377 2.11 -21.05 -6.75
C GLY A 377 0.72 -20.49 -7.04
N GLY A 378 -0.16 -20.47 -6.03
CA GLY A 378 -1.54 -19.98 -6.16
C GLY A 378 -2.43 -20.41 -4.99
N ASN A 379 -3.71 -20.67 -5.29
CA ASN A 379 -4.70 -21.15 -4.32
C ASN A 379 -5.47 -22.39 -4.81
N SER A 380 -6.21 -23.03 -3.89
CA SER A 380 -7.00 -24.25 -4.10
C SER A 380 -8.13 -24.29 -3.06
N GLY A 381 -9.08 -23.34 -3.19
CA GLY A 381 -9.99 -22.98 -2.11
C GLY A 381 -9.24 -22.24 -1.00
N ASP A 382 -9.55 -22.55 0.27
CA ASP A 382 -8.88 -21.97 1.44
C ASP A 382 -7.37 -22.31 1.55
N LEU A 383 -6.86 -23.26 0.76
CA LEU A 383 -5.43 -23.59 0.73
C LEU A 383 -4.70 -22.71 -0.30
N HIS A 384 -3.90 -21.75 0.18
CA HIS A 384 -2.88 -21.05 -0.60
C HIS A 384 -1.57 -21.85 -0.55
N MET A 385 -1.00 -22.20 -1.71
CA MET A 385 0.12 -23.13 -1.80
C MET A 385 1.15 -22.69 -2.84
N ALA A 386 2.42 -22.96 -2.55
CA ALA A 386 3.56 -22.87 -3.45
C ALA A 386 4.27 -24.22 -3.43
N ILE A 387 4.68 -24.74 -4.60
CA ILE A 387 5.46 -25.98 -4.71
C ILE A 387 6.75 -25.71 -5.48
N PHE A 388 7.86 -26.32 -5.03
CA PHE A 388 9.15 -26.27 -5.72
C PHE A 388 9.97 -27.54 -5.45
N GLY A 389 10.80 -27.97 -6.41
CA GLY A 389 11.62 -29.19 -6.29
C GLY A 389 12.89 -29.06 -5.43
N SER A 390 13.36 -30.19 -4.90
CA SER A 390 14.62 -30.34 -4.17
C SER A 390 15.90 -30.36 -5.03
N HIS A 391 15.82 -30.22 -6.35
CA HIS A 391 16.93 -30.45 -7.28
C HIS A 391 18.14 -29.51 -7.09
N CYS A 392 17.92 -28.30 -6.57
CA CYS A 392 18.99 -27.37 -6.19
C CYS A 392 19.41 -27.48 -4.71
N LEU A 393 18.73 -28.30 -3.91
CA LEU A 393 18.80 -28.27 -2.44
C LEU A 393 20.20 -28.55 -1.90
N GLN A 394 21.00 -29.39 -2.56
CA GLN A 394 22.38 -29.68 -2.11
C GLN A 394 23.24 -28.42 -1.91
N SER A 395 23.01 -27.35 -2.69
CA SER A 395 23.80 -26.12 -2.64
C SER A 395 23.34 -25.13 -1.56
N TYR A 396 22.24 -25.39 -0.85
CA TYR A 396 21.70 -24.46 0.14
C TYR A 396 22.51 -24.50 1.44
N PRO A 397 22.67 -23.37 2.15
CA PRO A 397 23.26 -23.34 3.49
C PRO A 397 22.34 -24.03 4.52
N THR A 398 22.92 -24.64 5.56
CA THR A 398 22.21 -25.25 6.70
C THR A 398 22.21 -24.36 7.95
N SER A 399 23.19 -23.46 8.07
CA SER A 399 23.40 -22.53 9.19
C SER A 399 23.91 -21.17 8.70
N PHE A 400 24.02 -20.17 9.58
CA PHE A 400 24.49 -18.82 9.18
C PHE A 400 25.94 -18.81 8.67
N GLU A 401 26.81 -19.64 9.24
CA GLU A 401 28.20 -19.82 8.84
C GLU A 401 28.34 -20.28 7.37
N GLU A 402 27.32 -20.99 6.85
CA GLU A 402 27.31 -21.52 5.49
C GLU A 402 26.73 -20.54 4.46
N VAL A 403 26.06 -19.45 4.87
CA VAL A 403 25.37 -18.53 3.94
C VAL A 403 26.33 -17.88 2.95
N VAL A 404 27.46 -17.33 3.43
CA VAL A 404 28.46 -16.72 2.54
C VAL A 404 29.19 -17.77 1.70
N PRO A 405 29.68 -18.92 2.25
CA PRO A 405 30.22 -20.01 1.45
C PRO A 405 29.26 -20.48 0.35
N ALA A 406 28.01 -20.82 0.67
CA ALA A 406 27.03 -21.31 -0.31
C ALA A 406 26.79 -20.30 -1.45
N PHE A 407 26.73 -18.99 -1.14
CA PHE A 407 26.55 -17.93 -2.13
C PHE A 407 27.85 -17.45 -2.83
N THR A 408 28.99 -18.11 -2.58
CA THR A 408 30.27 -17.85 -3.28
C THR A 408 30.95 -19.11 -3.82
N ASP A 409 30.39 -20.30 -3.55
CA ASP A 409 30.89 -21.60 -3.98
C ASP A 409 30.85 -21.75 -5.52
N CYS A 410 31.98 -21.48 -6.16
CA CYS A 410 32.19 -21.57 -7.59
C CYS A 410 32.43 -23.01 -8.10
N THR A 411 32.24 -24.04 -7.26
CA THR A 411 32.37 -25.45 -7.67
C THR A 411 31.40 -25.75 -8.83
N PRO A 412 31.89 -26.22 -10.01
CA PRO A 412 31.04 -26.50 -11.15
C PRO A 412 29.97 -27.56 -10.88
N THR A 413 28.82 -27.44 -11.54
CA THR A 413 27.70 -28.37 -11.40
C THR A 413 27.92 -29.64 -12.22
N ASP A 414 28.04 -30.79 -11.55
CA ASP A 414 28.23 -32.09 -12.21
C ASP A 414 26.89 -32.69 -12.68
N THR A 415 26.63 -32.55 -13.98
CA THR A 415 25.41 -33.05 -14.64
C THR A 415 25.29 -34.57 -14.74
N ASN A 416 26.25 -35.33 -14.19
CA ASN A 416 26.11 -36.78 -13.99
C ASN A 416 25.32 -37.14 -12.71
N PHE A 417 25.15 -36.19 -11.78
CA PHE A 417 24.45 -36.42 -10.51
C PHE A 417 23.32 -35.42 -10.23
N VAL A 418 23.40 -34.19 -10.77
CA VAL A 418 22.49 -33.09 -10.41
C VAL A 418 22.13 -32.20 -11.61
N ALA A 419 20.99 -31.52 -11.54
CA ALA A 419 20.51 -30.67 -12.63
C ALA A 419 21.29 -29.35 -12.74
N ASN A 420 21.76 -29.01 -13.95
CA ASN A 420 22.08 -27.63 -14.31
C ASN A 420 20.79 -26.93 -14.77
N ASP A 421 19.96 -26.51 -13.80
CA ASP A 421 18.60 -26.05 -14.07
C ASP A 421 18.55 -24.89 -15.08
N CYS A 422 17.74 -25.06 -16.13
CA CYS A 422 17.67 -24.24 -17.35
C CYS A 422 19.03 -23.85 -18.00
N ASN A 423 20.10 -24.61 -17.77
CA ASN A 423 21.50 -24.24 -18.09
C ASN A 423 22.03 -22.95 -17.40
N GLU A 424 21.31 -22.44 -16.40
CA GLU A 424 21.61 -21.21 -15.68
C GLU A 424 22.30 -21.44 -14.32
N SER A 425 22.44 -22.71 -13.90
CA SER A 425 22.93 -23.19 -12.61
C SER A 425 24.31 -23.87 -12.72
N GLY A 426 25.22 -23.36 -13.56
CA GLY A 426 26.48 -24.03 -13.89
C GLY A 426 27.54 -24.08 -12.78
N SER A 427 27.28 -23.45 -11.63
CA SER A 427 28.07 -23.58 -10.39
C SER A 427 27.18 -23.70 -9.15
N SER A 428 27.74 -24.18 -8.04
CA SER A 428 27.00 -24.42 -6.80
C SER A 428 26.28 -23.17 -6.28
N TRP A 429 26.91 -21.98 -6.29
CA TRP A 429 26.26 -20.75 -5.85
C TRP A 429 25.15 -20.27 -6.80
N GLU A 430 25.28 -20.51 -8.11
CA GLU A 430 24.24 -20.18 -9.09
C GLU A 430 23.02 -21.09 -8.90
N ALA A 431 23.23 -22.39 -8.61
CA ALA A 431 22.17 -23.32 -8.23
C ALA A 431 21.49 -22.93 -6.90
N ALA A 432 22.25 -22.50 -5.89
CA ALA A 432 21.69 -22.00 -4.63
C ALA A 432 20.79 -20.78 -4.84
N ASN A 433 21.23 -19.82 -5.68
CA ASN A 433 20.42 -18.67 -6.07
C ASN A 433 19.13 -19.06 -6.78
N ILE A 434 19.21 -19.95 -7.77
CA ILE A 434 18.05 -20.34 -8.57
C ILE A 434 17.04 -21.11 -7.72
N GLY A 435 17.46 -22.06 -6.90
CA GLY A 435 16.56 -22.80 -6.03
C GLY A 435 15.91 -21.95 -4.93
N ILE A 436 16.72 -21.22 -4.14
CA ILE A 436 16.21 -20.38 -3.04
C ILE A 436 15.35 -19.24 -3.59
N GLY A 437 15.73 -18.70 -4.76
CA GLY A 437 15.07 -17.58 -5.42
C GLY A 437 13.77 -17.94 -6.14
N ALA A 438 13.74 -19.02 -6.91
CA ALA A 438 12.55 -19.46 -7.61
C ALA A 438 11.48 -20.01 -6.65
N HIS A 439 11.87 -20.73 -5.59
CA HIS A 439 10.89 -21.09 -4.55
C HIS A 439 10.30 -19.82 -3.89
N LEU A 440 11.07 -18.75 -3.68
CA LEU A 440 10.53 -17.47 -3.21
C LEU A 440 9.58 -16.78 -4.21
N HIS A 441 9.78 -16.98 -5.53
CA HIS A 441 8.86 -16.54 -6.58
C HIS A 441 7.51 -17.27 -6.46
N GLU A 442 7.51 -18.61 -6.31
CA GLU A 442 6.28 -19.37 -6.07
C GLU A 442 5.61 -18.99 -4.74
N THR A 443 6.39 -18.72 -3.68
CA THR A 443 5.87 -18.17 -2.42
C THR A 443 5.24 -16.78 -2.65
N GLY A 444 5.75 -15.98 -3.58
CA GLY A 444 5.15 -14.71 -4.00
C GLY A 444 3.77 -14.87 -4.64
N HIS A 445 3.59 -15.87 -5.50
CA HIS A 445 2.29 -16.24 -6.07
C HIS A 445 1.29 -16.71 -4.99
N LEU A 446 1.72 -17.55 -4.04
CA LEU A 446 0.94 -17.95 -2.86
C LEU A 446 0.44 -16.74 -2.05
N LEU A 447 1.27 -15.69 -1.96
CA LEU A 447 0.99 -14.41 -1.27
C LEU A 447 0.23 -13.39 -2.15
N GLY A 448 -0.25 -13.79 -3.34
CA GLY A 448 -1.10 -12.97 -4.21
C GLY A 448 -0.36 -12.00 -5.15
N CYS A 449 0.93 -12.21 -5.39
CA CYS A 449 1.69 -11.43 -6.38
C CYS A 449 1.59 -12.05 -7.78
N PRO A 450 1.22 -11.29 -8.83
CA PRO A 450 1.35 -11.74 -10.22
C PRO A 450 2.82 -11.61 -10.68
N HIS A 451 3.11 -11.97 -11.93
CA HIS A 451 4.34 -11.55 -12.58
C HIS A 451 4.45 -10.01 -12.65
N GLN A 452 5.68 -9.50 -12.68
CA GLN A 452 6.02 -8.07 -12.71
C GLN A 452 7.09 -7.79 -13.78
N GLU A 453 7.35 -6.52 -14.08
CA GLU A 453 8.43 -6.13 -15.00
C GLU A 453 9.85 -6.23 -14.40
N SER A 454 9.98 -6.42 -13.08
CA SER A 454 11.26 -6.56 -12.38
C SER A 454 11.10 -7.28 -11.03
N GLY A 455 12.22 -7.57 -10.36
CA GLY A 455 12.25 -8.13 -9.02
C GLY A 455 12.05 -9.65 -8.98
N VAL A 456 11.74 -10.16 -7.79
CA VAL A 456 11.50 -11.60 -7.54
C VAL A 456 10.41 -12.14 -8.47
N MET A 457 9.31 -11.40 -8.69
CA MET A 457 8.22 -11.83 -9.58
C MET A 457 8.52 -11.75 -11.09
N LEU A 458 9.78 -11.53 -11.47
CA LEU A 458 10.29 -11.81 -12.80
C LEU A 458 11.41 -12.86 -12.74
N ARG A 459 12.67 -12.42 -12.74
CA ARG A 459 13.86 -13.30 -12.69
C ARG A 459 15.03 -12.71 -11.91
N ASP A 460 14.88 -11.55 -11.24
CA ASP A 460 15.99 -10.95 -10.48
C ASP A 460 16.42 -11.80 -9.27
N TYR A 461 15.63 -12.80 -8.89
CA TYR A 461 16.00 -13.79 -7.88
C TYR A 461 17.29 -14.57 -8.23
N VAL A 462 17.73 -14.60 -9.49
CA VAL A 462 19.04 -15.17 -9.88
C VAL A 462 20.25 -14.35 -9.38
N LYS A 463 19.98 -13.21 -8.71
CA LYS A 463 20.91 -12.32 -8.00
C LYS A 463 20.63 -12.26 -6.48
N LEU A 464 19.86 -13.20 -5.91
CA LEU A 464 19.41 -13.14 -4.51
C LEU A 464 20.57 -13.11 -3.50
N ASN A 465 21.64 -13.88 -3.74
CA ASN A 465 22.94 -13.87 -3.03
C ASN A 465 23.41 -12.48 -2.65
N ARG A 466 23.26 -11.50 -3.55
CA ARG A 466 23.77 -10.13 -3.39
C ARG A 466 23.20 -9.41 -2.18
N SER A 467 22.01 -9.80 -1.73
CA SER A 467 21.38 -9.31 -0.49
C SER A 467 22.16 -9.73 0.77
N PHE A 468 22.93 -10.81 0.70
CA PHE A 468 23.58 -11.47 1.83
C PHE A 468 25.12 -11.44 1.76
N VAL A 469 25.71 -11.19 0.59
CA VAL A 469 27.17 -11.11 0.40
C VAL A 469 27.64 -9.69 0.06
N SER A 470 28.85 -9.34 0.50
CA SER A 470 29.55 -8.09 0.17
C SER A 470 30.41 -8.21 -1.11
N ARG A 471 30.66 -9.43 -1.60
CA ARG A 471 31.34 -9.73 -2.87
C ARG A 471 30.71 -10.96 -3.53
N GLU A 472 30.46 -10.88 -4.83
CA GLU A 472 29.96 -11.96 -5.69
C GLU A 472 31.13 -12.71 -6.37
N GLY A 473 30.96 -14.02 -6.58
CA GLY A 473 31.92 -14.88 -7.26
C GLY A 473 31.82 -14.85 -8.80
N TYR A 474 32.61 -15.67 -9.49
CA TYR A 474 32.51 -15.81 -10.95
C TYR A 474 31.16 -16.45 -11.33
N SER A 475 30.42 -15.84 -12.26
CA SER A 475 29.16 -16.39 -12.77
C SER A 475 29.40 -17.18 -14.05
N THR A 476 29.11 -18.49 -14.03
CA THR A 476 29.18 -19.34 -15.22
C THR A 476 28.07 -19.00 -16.22
N ARG A 477 26.92 -18.49 -15.75
CA ARG A 477 25.78 -18.05 -16.57
C ARG A 477 26.13 -16.80 -17.39
N THR A 478 26.66 -15.76 -16.75
CA THR A 478 26.91 -14.45 -17.38
C THR A 478 28.35 -14.25 -17.87
N LYS A 479 29.26 -15.17 -17.54
CA LYS A 479 30.73 -15.07 -17.75
C LYS A 479 31.38 -13.86 -17.06
N SER A 480 30.67 -13.21 -16.14
CA SER A 480 31.18 -12.07 -15.37
C SER A 480 32.12 -12.53 -14.25
N LYS A 481 33.13 -11.71 -13.95
CA LYS A 481 34.18 -12.02 -12.95
C LYS A 481 33.72 -11.96 -11.48
N GLY A 482 32.45 -11.63 -11.23
CA GLY A 482 32.01 -11.17 -9.91
C GLY A 482 32.65 -9.84 -9.53
N GLY A 483 32.58 -9.50 -8.24
CA GLY A 483 33.08 -8.23 -7.72
C GLY A 483 32.39 -7.78 -6.44
N PRO A 484 32.74 -6.60 -5.91
CA PRO A 484 32.03 -5.97 -4.79
C PRO A 484 30.54 -5.78 -5.12
N VAL A 485 29.67 -5.90 -4.13
CA VAL A 485 28.21 -5.88 -4.32
C VAL A 485 27.59 -4.69 -3.59
N SER A 486 27.23 -3.64 -4.34
CA SER A 486 26.51 -2.50 -3.78
C SER A 486 25.04 -2.83 -3.49
N GLN A 487 24.32 -1.93 -2.82
CA GLN A 487 22.87 -2.09 -2.62
C GLN A 487 22.07 -1.99 -3.93
N ALA A 488 22.58 -1.30 -4.95
CA ALA A 488 21.91 -1.17 -6.25
C ALA A 488 22.04 -2.43 -7.12
N ASP A 489 22.95 -3.34 -6.76
CA ASP A 489 23.17 -4.61 -7.44
C ASP A 489 22.21 -5.72 -6.96
N GLU A 490 21.54 -5.51 -5.82
CA GLU A 490 20.74 -6.52 -5.11
C GLU A 490 19.42 -6.89 -5.81
N CYS A 491 18.92 -8.09 -5.54
CA CYS A 491 17.55 -8.47 -5.85
C CYS A 491 16.55 -7.58 -5.09
N THR A 492 15.34 -7.38 -5.65
CA THR A 492 14.27 -6.58 -5.03
C THR A 492 12.91 -7.26 -5.14
N TRP A 493 11.96 -6.87 -4.29
CA TRP A 493 10.52 -7.06 -4.57
C TRP A 493 10.03 -5.89 -5.43
N HIS A 494 9.10 -6.10 -6.37
CA HIS A 494 8.57 -4.98 -7.14
C HIS A 494 7.70 -4.07 -6.23
N ARG A 495 7.55 -2.80 -6.60
CA ARG A 495 6.79 -1.83 -5.82
C ARG A 495 5.36 -2.30 -5.55
N LEU A 496 4.73 -2.85 -6.59
CA LEU A 496 3.38 -3.41 -6.57
C LEU A 496 3.25 -4.69 -5.72
N ASP A 497 4.32 -5.44 -5.49
CA ASP A 497 4.34 -6.60 -4.58
C ASP A 497 4.41 -6.14 -3.13
N CYS A 498 5.30 -5.19 -2.82
CA CYS A 498 5.38 -4.58 -1.50
C CYS A 498 4.04 -3.93 -1.09
N LEU A 499 3.31 -3.33 -2.02
CA LEU A 499 1.97 -2.79 -1.77
C LEU A 499 0.90 -3.87 -1.56
N ARG A 500 1.00 -5.04 -2.21
CA ARG A 500 0.15 -6.21 -1.91
C ARG A 500 0.44 -6.73 -0.50
N PHE A 501 1.71 -6.92 -0.16
CA PHE A 501 2.17 -7.33 1.16
C PHE A 501 1.70 -6.38 2.27
N ARG A 502 1.62 -5.05 2.03
CA ARG A 502 1.05 -4.08 2.99
C ARG A 502 -0.38 -4.43 3.45
N SER A 503 -1.17 -5.05 2.58
CA SER A 503 -2.55 -5.50 2.85
C SER A 503 -2.70 -6.99 3.15
N HIS A 504 -1.66 -7.81 2.94
CA HIS A 504 -1.76 -9.27 3.06
C HIS A 504 -1.78 -9.73 4.54
N PRO A 505 -2.69 -10.64 4.97
CA PRO A 505 -2.84 -11.03 6.38
C PRO A 505 -1.53 -11.43 7.09
N CYS A 506 -0.67 -12.22 6.45
CA CYS A 506 0.60 -12.68 7.07
C CYS A 506 1.59 -11.53 7.39
N PHE A 507 1.46 -10.37 6.76
CA PHE A 507 2.37 -9.21 6.89
C PHE A 507 1.86 -8.12 7.85
N ARG A 508 0.74 -8.40 8.53
CA ARG A 508 0.16 -7.50 9.53
C ARG A 508 1.08 -7.43 10.76
N LEU A 509 1.26 -6.23 11.28
CA LEU A 509 2.02 -5.93 12.48
C LEU A 509 1.09 -5.88 13.70
N PRO A 510 1.58 -6.15 14.94
CA PRO A 510 0.77 -6.06 16.16
C PRO A 510 0.06 -4.73 16.37
N ASN A 511 0.65 -3.64 15.87
CA ASN A 511 0.17 -2.26 16.05
C ASN A 511 -0.63 -1.74 14.85
N ASP A 512 -0.97 -2.58 13.86
CA ASP A 512 -1.83 -2.16 12.74
C ASP A 512 -3.28 -1.95 13.22
N PRO A 513 -3.99 -0.93 12.68
CA PRO A 513 -5.39 -0.69 13.05
C PRO A 513 -6.28 -1.90 12.72
N ILE A 514 -7.42 -1.97 13.40
CA ILE A 514 -8.50 -2.90 13.03
C ILE A 514 -9.11 -2.39 11.72
N LEU A 515 -8.83 -3.10 10.62
CA LEU A 515 -9.45 -2.86 9.32
C LEU A 515 -10.94 -3.17 9.39
N ASN A 516 -11.73 -2.49 8.55
CA ASN A 516 -13.13 -2.83 8.32
C ASN A 516 -13.20 -4.26 7.75
N PRO A 517 -14.04 -5.17 8.28
CA PRO A 517 -14.20 -6.53 7.75
C PRO A 517 -14.78 -6.58 6.33
N ASP A 518 -15.27 -5.48 5.79
CA ASP A 518 -15.60 -5.32 4.37
C ASP A 518 -14.35 -4.89 3.56
N PRO A 519 -13.74 -5.78 2.75
CA PRO A 519 -12.59 -5.44 1.91
C PRO A 519 -13.01 -4.80 0.58
N SER A 520 -14.31 -4.74 0.26
CA SER A 520 -14.80 -4.52 -1.10
C SER A 520 -14.40 -3.18 -1.71
N VAL A 521 -14.35 -3.19 -3.04
CA VAL A 521 -14.06 -2.06 -3.91
C VAL A 521 -15.20 -1.96 -4.92
N GLN A 522 -15.69 -0.75 -5.13
CA GLN A 522 -16.79 -0.43 -6.04
C GLN A 522 -16.36 0.73 -6.93
N ALA A 523 -16.79 0.72 -8.19
CA ALA A 523 -16.58 1.80 -9.14
C ALA A 523 -17.89 2.06 -9.89
N TRP A 524 -18.28 3.32 -9.98
CA TRP A 524 -19.56 3.76 -10.52
C TRP A 524 -19.36 4.93 -11.47
N PRO A 525 -19.81 4.85 -12.73
CA PRO A 525 -19.85 6.02 -13.59
C PRO A 525 -20.87 7.02 -13.04
N VAL A 526 -20.53 8.29 -13.13
CA VAL A 526 -21.39 9.42 -12.73
C VAL A 526 -21.39 10.47 -13.85
N GLU A 527 -21.96 11.65 -13.59
CA GLU A 527 -22.07 12.71 -14.58
C GLU A 527 -20.69 13.17 -15.12
N ASN A 528 -20.69 13.77 -16.31
CA ASN A 528 -19.52 14.27 -17.03
C ASN A 528 -18.41 13.23 -17.37
N GLY A 529 -18.71 11.93 -17.30
CA GLY A 529 -17.75 10.88 -17.65
C GLY A 529 -16.71 10.61 -16.55
N HIS A 530 -17.01 11.02 -15.31
CA HIS A 530 -16.25 10.64 -14.14
C HIS A 530 -16.64 9.23 -13.65
N VAL A 531 -15.73 8.55 -12.96
CA VAL A 531 -16.01 7.32 -12.21
C VAL A 531 -15.71 7.55 -10.74
N GLN A 532 -16.72 7.40 -9.88
CA GLN A 532 -16.56 7.44 -8.43
C GLN A 532 -16.22 6.04 -7.90
N ILE A 533 -15.07 5.93 -7.25
CA ILE A 533 -14.58 4.71 -6.61
C ILE A 533 -14.81 4.80 -5.10
N THR A 534 -15.36 3.73 -4.53
CA THR A 534 -15.61 3.59 -3.08
C THR A 534 -14.94 2.32 -2.56
N ALA A 535 -14.26 2.40 -1.42
CA ALA A 535 -13.67 1.24 -0.74
C ALA A 535 -13.77 1.41 0.78
N ALA A 536 -14.39 0.45 1.46
CA ALA A 536 -14.75 0.57 2.88
C ALA A 536 -13.53 0.60 3.83
N THR A 537 -12.44 -0.03 3.43
CA THR A 537 -11.09 0.05 4.05
C THR A 537 -10.22 1.16 3.49
N GLY A 538 -10.59 1.77 2.36
CA GLY A 538 -9.80 2.74 1.61
C GLY A 538 -9.07 2.13 0.42
N VAL A 539 -8.86 2.91 -0.64
CA VAL A 539 -8.07 2.50 -1.81
C VAL A 539 -6.58 2.52 -1.45
N SER A 540 -5.86 1.48 -1.85
CA SER A 540 -4.43 1.24 -1.55
C SER A 540 -3.55 1.59 -2.75
N PHE A 541 -3.95 1.17 -3.96
CA PHE A 541 -3.34 1.55 -5.24
C PHE A 541 -4.26 1.14 -6.41
N ILE A 542 -3.98 1.67 -7.60
CA ILE A 542 -4.69 1.40 -8.84
C ILE A 542 -3.68 1.07 -9.95
N GLU A 543 -3.80 -0.11 -10.55
CA GLU A 543 -2.96 -0.60 -11.65
C GLU A 543 -3.64 -0.26 -13.00
N ILE A 544 -2.85 0.18 -13.99
CA ILE A 544 -3.35 0.64 -15.30
C ILE A 544 -2.72 -0.22 -16.40
N TYR A 545 -3.56 -0.93 -17.15
CA TYR A 545 -3.16 -1.85 -18.21
C TYR A 545 -3.72 -1.35 -19.56
N PRO A 546 -2.89 -0.79 -20.45
CA PRO A 546 -3.33 -0.45 -21.81
C PRO A 546 -3.42 -1.72 -22.68
N GLU A 547 -4.25 -1.68 -23.71
CA GLU A 547 -4.50 -2.83 -24.60
C GLU A 547 -3.20 -3.46 -25.15
N GLY A 548 -3.05 -4.77 -24.94
CA GLY A 548 -1.88 -5.57 -25.34
C GLY A 548 -0.75 -5.67 -24.31
N ASP A 549 -0.88 -5.11 -23.10
CA ASP A 549 0.12 -5.27 -22.02
C ASP A 549 -0.38 -6.27 -20.96
N ASP A 550 0.33 -7.39 -20.80
CA ASP A 550 0.05 -8.40 -19.76
C ASP A 550 0.63 -8.02 -18.38
N LEU A 551 1.52 -7.02 -18.32
CA LEU A 551 2.20 -6.54 -17.11
C LEU A 551 1.80 -5.09 -16.78
N CYS A 552 1.83 -4.74 -15.49
CA CYS A 552 1.50 -3.39 -15.03
C CYS A 552 2.72 -2.46 -15.08
N HIS A 553 2.84 -1.67 -16.15
CA HIS A 553 3.89 -0.66 -16.31
C HIS A 553 3.53 0.73 -15.72
N THR A 554 2.31 0.92 -15.21
CA THR A 554 1.85 2.24 -14.73
C THR A 554 0.78 2.09 -13.66
N TRP A 555 0.94 2.79 -12.53
CA TRP A 555 0.00 2.73 -11.40
C TRP A 555 -0.17 4.08 -10.69
N ILE A 556 -1.13 4.14 -9.77
CA ILE A 556 -1.39 5.26 -8.85
C ILE A 556 -1.40 4.71 -7.43
N GLU A 557 -0.55 5.22 -6.55
CA GLU A 557 -0.51 4.80 -5.14
C GLU A 557 -1.41 5.67 -4.25
N TYR A 558 -2.04 5.04 -3.25
CA TYR A 558 -2.91 5.73 -2.30
C TYR A 558 -2.52 5.43 -0.83
N PRO A 559 -2.67 6.43 0.07
CA PRO A 559 -2.87 7.85 -0.24
C PRO A 559 -1.63 8.45 -0.95
N LEU A 560 -1.84 9.47 -1.79
CA LEU A 560 -0.77 10.33 -2.30
C LEU A 560 0.02 10.92 -1.11
N GLU A 561 1.34 11.14 -1.25
CA GLU A 561 2.26 11.27 -0.10
C GLU A 561 1.76 12.24 1.00
N ASN A 562 1.77 11.76 2.24
CA ASN A 562 1.25 12.42 3.47
C ASN A 562 -0.29 12.64 3.54
N GLY A 563 -1.08 12.17 2.57
CA GLY A 563 -2.55 12.22 2.63
C GLY A 563 -3.18 11.22 3.63
N SER A 564 -4.43 11.49 4.00
CA SER A 564 -5.29 10.54 4.75
C SER A 564 -5.80 9.42 3.84
N VAL A 565 -6.03 8.22 4.38
CA VAL A 565 -6.60 7.07 3.64
C VAL A 565 -7.92 7.43 2.94
N GLN A 566 -7.92 7.40 1.61
CA GLN A 566 -9.07 7.79 0.78
C GLN A 566 -10.04 6.62 0.61
N ARG A 567 -11.25 6.76 1.17
CA ARG A 567 -12.36 5.78 1.04
C ARG A 567 -13.33 6.05 -0.10
N ASN A 568 -13.31 7.28 -0.62
CA ASN A 568 -14.02 7.70 -1.82
C ASN A 568 -13.00 8.50 -2.63
N LEU A 569 -12.93 8.26 -3.94
CA LEU A 569 -12.16 9.06 -4.88
C LEU A 569 -12.86 9.11 -6.23
N THR A 570 -12.49 10.05 -7.08
CA THR A 570 -13.03 10.19 -8.43
C THR A 570 -11.88 10.07 -9.43
N LEU A 571 -12.12 9.39 -10.55
CA LEU A 571 -11.21 9.32 -11.69
C LEU A 571 -11.89 9.84 -12.96
N THR A 572 -11.08 10.37 -13.87
CA THR A 572 -11.40 10.55 -15.29
C THR A 572 -10.61 9.57 -16.15
N GLU A 573 -11.10 9.30 -17.35
CA GLU A 573 -10.34 8.59 -18.37
C GLU A 573 -9.07 9.37 -18.79
N GLN A 574 -9.13 10.71 -18.74
CA GLN A 574 -8.00 11.58 -19.11
C GLN A 574 -6.83 11.44 -18.14
N GLU A 575 -7.06 11.44 -16.82
CA GLU A 575 -6.01 11.25 -15.80
C GLU A 575 -5.31 9.88 -15.91
N LEU A 576 -6.01 8.87 -16.44
CA LEU A 576 -5.43 7.56 -16.74
C LEU A 576 -4.61 7.60 -18.05
N ARG A 577 -5.15 8.23 -19.10
CA ARG A 577 -4.47 8.38 -20.39
C ARG A 577 -3.20 9.24 -20.30
N ASP A 578 -3.19 10.32 -19.52
CA ASP A 578 -2.01 11.17 -19.39
C ASP A 578 -0.81 10.46 -18.74
N ARG A 579 -1.07 9.44 -17.91
CA ARG A 579 -0.04 8.59 -17.29
C ARG A 579 0.56 7.55 -18.23
N LEU A 580 -0.15 7.20 -19.30
CA LEU A 580 0.33 6.21 -20.27
C LEU A 580 1.36 6.82 -21.26
N PRO A 581 2.33 6.02 -21.75
CA PRO A 581 3.22 6.40 -22.85
C PRO A 581 2.44 6.84 -24.10
N GLU A 582 2.96 7.82 -24.84
CA GLU A 582 2.24 8.51 -25.93
C GLU A 582 1.65 7.58 -27.00
N ASN A 583 2.38 6.52 -27.35
CA ASN A 583 1.94 5.48 -28.29
C ASN A 583 0.78 4.61 -27.76
N LYS A 584 0.61 4.50 -26.44
CA LYS A 584 -0.45 3.73 -25.76
C LYS A 584 -1.64 4.60 -25.32
N ARG A 585 -1.53 5.94 -25.32
CA ARG A 585 -2.60 6.86 -24.89
C ARG A 585 -3.94 6.72 -25.64
N ARG A 586 -3.98 6.03 -26.79
CA ARG A 586 -5.20 5.83 -27.61
C ARG A 586 -5.83 4.44 -27.53
N SER A 587 -5.20 3.46 -26.88
CA SER A 587 -5.77 2.10 -26.80
C SER A 587 -6.87 1.99 -25.74
N LYS A 588 -7.54 0.83 -25.63
CA LYS A 588 -8.39 0.55 -24.47
C LYS A 588 -7.56 0.48 -23.19
N ILE A 589 -8.20 0.72 -22.06
CA ILE A 589 -7.57 0.71 -20.73
C ILE A 589 -8.37 -0.20 -19.81
N LYS A 590 -7.72 -1.26 -19.33
CA LYS A 590 -8.15 -2.02 -18.16
C LYS A 590 -7.56 -1.38 -16.89
N VAL A 591 -8.33 -1.36 -15.81
CA VAL A 591 -7.94 -0.76 -14.53
C VAL A 591 -8.20 -1.75 -13.40
N CYS A 592 -7.23 -1.99 -12.52
CA CYS A 592 -7.39 -2.87 -11.36
C CYS A 592 -7.19 -2.09 -10.06
N ILE A 593 -8.25 -1.94 -9.26
CA ILE A 593 -8.31 -1.10 -8.06
C ILE A 593 -8.18 -1.98 -6.83
N LYS A 594 -7.16 -1.76 -5.98
CA LYS A 594 -6.93 -2.55 -4.76
C LYS A 594 -7.29 -1.76 -3.50
N SER A 595 -7.93 -2.39 -2.51
CA SER A 595 -8.19 -1.79 -1.19
C SER A 595 -7.10 -2.10 -0.16
N HIS A 596 -7.06 -1.31 0.92
CA HIS A 596 -6.23 -1.62 2.09
C HIS A 596 -6.67 -2.90 2.81
N GLY A 597 -7.91 -3.36 2.59
CA GLY A 597 -8.43 -4.65 3.07
C GLY A 597 -8.07 -5.85 2.19
N GLY A 598 -7.29 -5.66 1.12
CA GLY A 598 -6.92 -6.74 0.19
C GLY A 598 -8.00 -7.09 -0.84
N GLY A 599 -9.09 -6.32 -0.92
CA GLY A 599 -10.10 -6.46 -1.96
C GLY A 599 -9.63 -5.88 -3.30
N ASN A 600 -10.26 -6.34 -4.39
CA ASN A 600 -9.92 -6.00 -5.77
C ASN A 600 -11.18 -5.69 -6.58
N LEU A 601 -11.08 -4.77 -7.54
CA LEU A 601 -12.03 -4.59 -8.62
C LEU A 601 -11.28 -4.38 -9.94
N ASP A 602 -11.53 -5.26 -10.91
CA ASP A 602 -11.01 -5.16 -12.28
C ASP A 602 -12.11 -4.56 -13.17
N ILE A 603 -11.81 -3.44 -13.83
CA ILE A 603 -12.66 -2.80 -14.86
C ILE A 603 -11.98 -3.05 -16.21
N ASN A 604 -12.57 -3.90 -17.06
CA ASN A 604 -11.88 -4.37 -18.28
C ASN A 604 -11.85 -3.35 -19.43
N ASP A 605 -12.80 -2.42 -19.48
CA ASP A 605 -12.79 -1.28 -20.41
C ASP A 605 -13.30 -0.03 -19.70
N PHE A 606 -12.37 0.80 -19.23
CA PHE A 606 -12.70 2.04 -18.51
C PHE A 606 -13.36 3.10 -19.39
N HIS A 607 -13.08 3.10 -20.70
CA HIS A 607 -13.74 4.01 -21.65
C HIS A 607 -15.21 3.63 -21.81
N SER A 608 -15.50 2.33 -21.99
CA SER A 608 -16.86 1.81 -22.01
C SER A 608 -17.64 2.23 -20.76
N LEU A 609 -17.03 2.07 -19.57
CA LEU A 609 -17.64 2.48 -18.29
C LEU A 609 -17.95 3.98 -18.24
N CYS A 610 -17.04 4.86 -18.70
CA CYS A 610 -17.26 6.31 -18.75
C CYS A 610 -18.25 6.76 -19.85
N SER A 611 -18.54 5.90 -20.82
CA SER A 611 -19.30 6.26 -22.02
C SER A 611 -20.80 6.38 -21.79
N LYS A 612 -21.50 6.93 -22.81
CA LYS A 612 -22.97 6.94 -22.84
C LYS A 612 -23.60 5.54 -22.85
N ALA A 613 -22.85 4.47 -23.14
CA ALA A 613 -23.34 3.09 -23.03
C ALA A 613 -23.62 2.69 -21.57
N SER A 614 -22.97 3.32 -20.59
CA SER A 614 -23.30 3.16 -19.17
C SER A 614 -24.45 4.05 -18.71
N SER A 615 -24.94 4.98 -19.55
CA SER A 615 -26.00 5.91 -19.19
C SER A 615 -27.40 5.41 -19.61
N ILE A 616 -28.38 5.66 -18.76
CA ILE A 616 -29.82 5.48 -19.01
C ILE A 616 -30.47 6.86 -18.92
N LYS A 617 -31.39 7.18 -19.84
CA LYS A 617 -32.28 8.34 -19.70
C LYS A 617 -33.52 7.92 -18.93
N LEU A 618 -33.72 8.52 -17.77
CA LEU A 618 -34.95 8.42 -17.00
C LEU A 618 -35.98 9.46 -17.47
N SER A 619 -37.22 9.28 -17.04
CA SER A 619 -38.30 10.27 -17.19
C SER A 619 -37.87 11.65 -16.67
N PHE A 620 -38.43 12.71 -17.25
CA PHE A 620 -38.14 14.12 -16.90
C PHE A 620 -36.68 14.55 -17.15
N GLY A 621 -36.00 13.94 -18.12
CA GLY A 621 -34.68 14.39 -18.59
C GLY A 621 -33.50 14.04 -17.68
N LYS A 622 -33.74 13.22 -16.64
CA LYS A 622 -32.75 12.77 -15.66
C LYS A 622 -31.88 11.64 -16.22
N SER A 623 -30.67 11.47 -15.69
CA SER A 623 -29.80 10.34 -16.02
C SER A 623 -29.63 9.37 -14.85
N ALA A 624 -29.59 8.09 -15.19
CA ALA A 624 -29.10 7.01 -14.33
C ALA A 624 -27.86 6.37 -14.98
N PHE A 625 -27.08 5.67 -14.16
CA PHE A 625 -25.80 5.08 -14.51
C PHE A 625 -25.77 3.60 -14.12
N ARG A 626 -25.42 2.75 -15.08
CA ARG A 626 -25.21 1.31 -14.90
C ARG A 626 -23.89 1.08 -14.17
N SER A 627 -23.85 0.11 -13.25
CA SER A 627 -22.60 -0.47 -12.75
C SER A 627 -21.85 -1.18 -13.88
N ASP A 628 -20.59 -1.56 -13.63
CA ASP A 628 -19.98 -2.59 -14.47
C ASP A 628 -20.79 -3.90 -14.41
N LYS A 629 -20.71 -4.73 -15.45
CA LYS A 629 -21.56 -5.89 -15.67
C LYS A 629 -20.86 -7.17 -15.22
N LEU A 630 -21.43 -7.81 -14.19
CA LEU A 630 -21.04 -9.13 -13.73
C LEU A 630 -21.58 -10.22 -14.68
N GLY A 631 -20.87 -11.33 -14.84
CA GLY A 631 -21.22 -12.38 -15.81
C GLY A 631 -20.87 -12.02 -17.26
N PHE A 632 -20.61 -13.02 -18.10
CA PHE A 632 -20.02 -12.80 -19.43
C PHE A 632 -21.06 -12.37 -20.49
N SER A 633 -22.35 -12.71 -20.33
CA SER A 633 -23.39 -12.60 -21.38
C SER A 633 -23.05 -13.34 -22.68
N GLN A 634 -22.46 -14.53 -22.57
CA GLN A 634 -21.98 -15.32 -23.72
C GLN A 634 -22.66 -16.68 -23.85
N MET A 635 -23.74 -16.94 -23.11
CA MET A 635 -24.47 -18.20 -23.26
C MET A 635 -25.26 -18.24 -24.57
N GLU A 636 -25.40 -19.44 -25.15
CA GLU A 636 -26.22 -19.64 -26.34
C GLU A 636 -27.68 -19.23 -26.08
N GLY A 637 -28.23 -18.39 -26.96
CA GLY A 637 -29.57 -17.81 -26.82
C GLY A 637 -29.67 -16.62 -25.86
N SER A 638 -28.58 -16.15 -25.24
CA SER A 638 -28.59 -15.02 -24.29
C SER A 638 -29.23 -13.76 -24.90
N GLN A 639 -30.21 -13.19 -24.18
CA GLN A 639 -30.87 -11.93 -24.53
C GLN A 639 -30.60 -10.86 -23.47
N PRO A 640 -30.26 -9.62 -23.87
CA PRO A 640 -30.14 -8.51 -22.93
C PRO A 640 -31.50 -8.13 -22.34
N GLN A 641 -31.50 -7.74 -21.06
CA GLN A 641 -32.70 -7.28 -20.35
C GLN A 641 -32.36 -6.07 -19.46
N GLU A 642 -33.30 -5.14 -19.34
CA GLU A 642 -33.15 -3.92 -18.53
C GLU A 642 -34.50 -3.47 -17.97
N PHE A 643 -34.55 -3.19 -16.67
CA PHE A 643 -35.74 -2.72 -15.97
C PHE A 643 -35.40 -1.60 -15.01
N ILE A 644 -35.96 -0.42 -15.26
CA ILE A 644 -36.09 0.64 -14.26
C ILE A 644 -37.29 0.30 -13.37
N PHE A 645 -37.10 0.42 -12.05
CA PHE A 645 -38.16 0.19 -11.07
C PHE A 645 -39.26 1.24 -11.23
N THR A 646 -40.52 0.81 -11.21
CA THR A 646 -41.66 1.73 -11.32
C THR A 646 -41.72 2.70 -10.13
N SER A 647 -41.29 2.28 -8.93
CA SER A 647 -41.09 3.16 -7.77
C SER A 647 -40.05 4.27 -7.97
N ALA A 648 -39.09 4.11 -8.89
CA ALA A 648 -38.12 5.15 -9.25
C ALA A 648 -38.65 6.14 -10.32
N THR A 649 -39.85 5.90 -10.87
CA THR A 649 -40.46 6.73 -11.93
C THR A 649 -41.87 7.24 -11.60
N GLN A 650 -42.56 6.64 -10.63
CA GLN A 650 -43.90 7.01 -10.16
C GLN A 650 -43.84 7.37 -8.66
N LYS A 651 -44.23 8.60 -8.28
CA LYS A 651 -44.04 9.15 -6.92
C LYS A 651 -44.71 8.35 -5.78
N ASN A 652 -45.75 7.55 -6.07
CA ASN A 652 -46.65 6.95 -5.07
C ASN A 652 -46.70 5.41 -5.17
N ARG A 653 -45.57 4.75 -5.41
CA ARG A 653 -45.51 3.29 -5.60
C ARG A 653 -44.31 2.69 -4.89
N VAL A 654 -44.52 1.61 -4.14
CA VAL A 654 -43.53 1.05 -3.19
C VAL A 654 -43.29 -0.43 -3.49
N LEU A 655 -42.05 -0.88 -3.35
CA LEU A 655 -41.70 -2.30 -3.50
C LEU A 655 -42.22 -3.09 -2.28
N SER A 656 -43.06 -4.10 -2.50
CA SER A 656 -43.69 -4.88 -1.43
C SER A 656 -42.90 -6.15 -1.10
N ARG A 657 -42.47 -6.90 -2.12
CA ARG A 657 -41.67 -8.13 -1.98
C ARG A 657 -40.82 -8.38 -3.22
N VAL A 658 -39.77 -9.18 -3.05
CA VAL A 658 -38.96 -9.71 -4.15
C VAL A 658 -39.07 -11.23 -4.14
N VAL A 659 -39.29 -11.85 -5.30
CA VAL A 659 -39.22 -13.30 -5.49
C VAL A 659 -37.99 -13.63 -6.33
N VAL A 660 -37.11 -14.49 -5.81
CA VAL A 660 -35.90 -14.93 -6.51
C VAL A 660 -36.10 -16.34 -7.04
N TYR A 661 -35.94 -16.53 -8.34
CA TYR A 661 -35.98 -17.81 -9.03
C TYR A 661 -34.55 -18.31 -9.20
N HIS A 662 -34.25 -19.50 -8.69
CA HIS A 662 -32.88 -20.04 -8.68
C HIS A 662 -32.88 -21.56 -8.57
N GLY A 663 -31.83 -22.19 -9.08
CA GLY A 663 -31.55 -23.61 -8.95
C GLY A 663 -30.09 -23.83 -8.56
N PHE A 664 -29.28 -24.34 -9.50
CA PHE A 664 -27.83 -24.36 -9.33
C PHE A 664 -27.17 -22.98 -9.60
N ALA A 665 -27.90 -22.09 -10.27
CA ALA A 665 -27.54 -20.72 -10.63
C ALA A 665 -28.79 -19.80 -10.44
N LEU A 666 -28.66 -18.50 -10.69
CA LEU A 666 -29.77 -17.55 -10.67
C LEU A 666 -30.61 -17.63 -11.96
N ASP A 667 -31.87 -18.05 -11.89
CA ASP A 667 -32.78 -18.07 -13.04
C ASP A 667 -33.45 -16.70 -13.28
N GLY A 668 -33.75 -15.94 -12.22
CA GLY A 668 -34.38 -14.63 -12.32
C GLY A 668 -34.73 -13.97 -10.98
N VAL A 669 -35.16 -12.71 -11.04
CA VAL A 669 -35.58 -11.90 -9.89
C VAL A 669 -36.83 -11.11 -10.28
N GLU A 670 -37.90 -11.26 -9.52
CA GLU A 670 -39.18 -10.60 -9.75
C GLU A 670 -39.55 -9.63 -8.63
N PHE A 671 -39.74 -8.38 -9.00
CA PHE A 671 -40.01 -7.25 -8.11
C PHE A 671 -41.52 -6.98 -8.08
N PHE A 672 -42.17 -7.21 -6.93
CA PHE A 672 -43.59 -6.93 -6.73
C PHE A 672 -43.79 -5.62 -5.99
N TYR A 673 -44.88 -4.93 -6.31
CA TYR A 673 -45.22 -3.62 -5.76
C TYR A 673 -46.48 -3.68 -4.87
N ASP A 674 -46.83 -2.54 -4.28
CA ASP A 674 -48.03 -2.35 -3.46
C ASP A 674 -49.36 -2.46 -4.24
N ASP A 675 -49.31 -2.40 -5.57
CA ASP A 675 -50.43 -2.69 -6.48
C ASP A 675 -50.50 -4.17 -6.96
N ASP A 676 -49.72 -5.06 -6.32
CA ASP A 676 -49.50 -6.49 -6.65
C ASP A 676 -48.98 -6.79 -8.07
N SER A 677 -48.81 -5.78 -8.93
CA SER A 677 -48.18 -5.93 -10.24
C SER A 677 -46.65 -6.02 -10.11
N SER A 678 -45.98 -6.61 -11.10
CA SER A 678 -44.56 -7.00 -10.98
C SER A 678 -43.70 -6.69 -12.20
N GLN A 679 -42.38 -6.74 -12.00
CA GLN A 679 -41.36 -6.70 -13.05
C GLN A 679 -40.41 -7.89 -12.86
N LEU A 680 -40.31 -8.77 -13.87
CA LEU A 680 -39.44 -9.95 -13.86
C LEU A 680 -38.17 -9.69 -14.68
N PHE A 681 -37.01 -9.78 -14.04
CA PHE A 681 -35.70 -9.91 -14.69
C PHE A 681 -35.28 -11.38 -14.72
N GLY A 682 -34.67 -11.83 -15.82
CA GLY A 682 -34.36 -13.24 -16.07
C GLY A 682 -35.61 -14.02 -16.48
N LYS A 683 -35.90 -15.12 -15.78
CA LYS A 683 -37.09 -15.96 -15.98
C LYS A 683 -37.53 -16.68 -14.70
N ARG A 684 -38.76 -17.22 -14.71
CA ARG A 684 -39.28 -18.09 -13.65
C ARG A 684 -38.77 -19.53 -13.82
N GLY A 685 -37.49 -19.76 -13.50
CA GLY A 685 -36.84 -21.07 -13.57
C GLY A 685 -36.46 -21.64 -12.20
N GLY A 686 -35.66 -22.71 -12.22
CA GLY A 686 -35.13 -23.35 -11.01
C GLY A 686 -36.21 -23.89 -10.06
N LYS A 687 -36.13 -23.49 -8.78
CA LYS A 687 -37.04 -23.88 -7.70
C LYS A 687 -38.48 -23.42 -7.98
N PRO A 688 -39.47 -24.34 -7.98
CA PRO A 688 -40.88 -23.99 -8.14
C PRO A 688 -41.34 -22.93 -7.12
N GLY A 689 -41.93 -21.83 -7.61
CA GLY A 689 -42.36 -20.69 -6.79
C GLY A 689 -41.26 -19.70 -6.39
N GLY A 690 -39.97 -20.07 -6.52
CA GLY A 690 -38.84 -19.26 -6.05
C GLY A 690 -38.71 -19.20 -4.52
N ASP A 691 -37.95 -18.21 -4.04
CA ASP A 691 -37.91 -17.79 -2.63
C ASP A 691 -38.31 -16.32 -2.51
N THR A 692 -39.12 -16.00 -1.49
CA THR A 692 -39.68 -14.65 -1.30
C THR A 692 -38.95 -13.90 -0.18
N PHE A 693 -38.73 -12.60 -0.40
CA PHE A 693 -38.19 -11.64 0.56
C PHE A 693 -39.15 -10.44 0.67
N GLU A 694 -39.90 -10.39 1.77
CA GLU A 694 -40.87 -9.33 2.09
C GLU A 694 -40.18 -8.04 2.57
N MET A 695 -40.64 -6.87 2.13
CA MET A 695 -40.12 -5.54 2.48
C MET A 695 -40.94 -4.86 3.59
N ASP A 696 -40.30 -4.11 4.49
CA ASP A 696 -41.01 -3.29 5.48
C ASP A 696 -41.48 -1.95 4.89
N ILE A 697 -42.61 -2.02 4.17
CA ILE A 697 -43.30 -0.87 3.58
C ILE A 697 -43.59 0.22 4.64
N ARG A 698 -43.94 -0.17 5.88
CA ARG A 698 -44.31 0.77 6.96
C ARG A 698 -43.13 1.63 7.41
N ARG A 699 -41.91 1.12 7.30
CA ARG A 699 -40.66 1.83 7.61
C ARG A 699 -40.00 2.44 6.38
N GLY A 700 -40.64 2.40 5.22
CA GLY A 700 -40.08 2.90 3.96
C GLY A 700 -38.83 2.14 3.52
N GLU A 701 -38.78 0.84 3.74
CA GLU A 701 -37.62 0.03 3.35
C GLU A 701 -37.48 -0.07 1.83
N TYR A 702 -36.26 0.11 1.33
CA TYR A 702 -35.92 -0.01 -0.08
C TYR A 702 -34.63 -0.81 -0.26
N ILE A 703 -34.42 -1.35 -1.46
CA ILE A 703 -33.19 -2.07 -1.80
C ILE A 703 -32.05 -1.06 -1.96
N THR A 704 -30.97 -1.25 -1.21
CA THR A 704 -29.74 -0.45 -1.34
C THR A 704 -28.74 -1.04 -2.32
N GLY A 705 -28.90 -2.31 -2.69
CA GLY A 705 -28.11 -3.00 -3.71
C GLY A 705 -28.10 -4.53 -3.50
N PHE A 706 -27.20 -5.22 -4.19
CA PHE A 706 -27.09 -6.68 -4.20
C PHE A 706 -25.66 -7.15 -3.91
N TYR A 707 -25.54 -8.21 -3.10
CA TYR A 707 -24.34 -9.05 -3.08
C TYR A 707 -24.54 -10.17 -4.10
N VAL A 708 -23.57 -10.35 -5.01
CA VAL A 708 -23.70 -11.23 -6.18
C VAL A 708 -22.53 -12.21 -6.21
N ARG A 709 -22.82 -13.48 -6.52
CA ARG A 709 -21.85 -14.52 -6.83
C ARG A 709 -21.85 -14.73 -8.34
N SER A 710 -20.72 -14.53 -9.02
CA SER A 710 -20.65 -14.60 -10.48
C SER A 710 -19.33 -15.16 -11.02
N GLY A 711 -19.44 -15.99 -12.05
CA GLY A 711 -18.34 -16.44 -12.90
C GLY A 711 -18.65 -16.13 -14.36
N VAL A 712 -18.77 -17.17 -15.19
CA VAL A 712 -19.26 -17.07 -16.58
C VAL A 712 -20.73 -16.57 -16.62
N TRP A 713 -21.51 -16.93 -15.60
CA TRP A 713 -22.90 -16.53 -15.36
C TRP A 713 -23.08 -16.05 -13.91
N ILE A 714 -24.32 -15.79 -13.48
CA ILE A 714 -24.64 -15.44 -12.10
C ILE A 714 -25.01 -16.70 -11.30
N ASP A 715 -24.14 -17.11 -10.39
CA ASP A 715 -24.31 -18.29 -9.56
C ASP A 715 -25.33 -18.06 -8.43
N GLY A 716 -25.40 -16.84 -7.88
CA GLY A 716 -26.34 -16.52 -6.80
C GLY A 716 -26.38 -15.05 -6.40
N ILE A 717 -27.40 -14.67 -5.61
CA ILE A 717 -27.70 -13.26 -5.24
C ILE A 717 -28.25 -13.14 -3.81
N GLN A 718 -27.89 -12.06 -3.13
CA GLN A 718 -28.41 -11.63 -1.84
C GLN A 718 -28.86 -10.16 -1.93
N ILE A 719 -30.06 -9.86 -1.42
CA ILE A 719 -30.67 -8.54 -1.39
C ILE A 719 -30.17 -7.79 -0.15
N LEU A 720 -29.81 -6.51 -0.31
CA LEU A 720 -29.37 -5.61 0.76
C LEU A 720 -30.37 -4.45 0.88
N THR A 721 -30.79 -4.07 2.09
CA THR A 721 -31.83 -3.04 2.30
C THR A 721 -31.39 -1.83 3.13
N SER A 722 -32.17 -0.75 3.03
CA SER A 722 -31.98 0.50 3.79
C SER A 722 -32.13 0.36 5.30
N LEU A 723 -32.81 -0.69 5.79
CA LEU A 723 -32.86 -1.03 7.22
C LEU A 723 -31.69 -1.92 7.67
N GLY A 724 -30.71 -2.18 6.78
CA GLY A 724 -29.57 -3.05 7.06
C GLY A 724 -29.90 -4.54 7.05
N ARG A 725 -31.10 -4.93 6.59
CA ARG A 725 -31.45 -6.35 6.43
C ARG A 725 -30.71 -6.93 5.22
N LYS A 726 -30.43 -8.23 5.29
CA LYS A 726 -29.90 -9.02 4.18
C LYS A 726 -30.75 -10.27 4.01
N SER A 727 -31.04 -10.65 2.77
CA SER A 727 -31.62 -11.97 2.50
C SER A 727 -30.58 -13.09 2.71
N PRO A 728 -30.98 -14.36 2.74
CA PRO A 728 -30.09 -15.46 2.36
C PRO A 728 -29.46 -15.21 0.97
N ILE A 729 -28.34 -15.88 0.67
CA ILE A 729 -27.88 -15.97 -0.71
C ILE A 729 -28.73 -17.04 -1.40
N TYR A 730 -29.47 -16.64 -2.43
CA TYR A 730 -30.26 -17.51 -3.29
C TYR A 730 -29.40 -17.96 -4.47
N GLY A 731 -29.61 -19.18 -4.97
CA GLY A 731 -28.69 -19.86 -5.88
C GLY A 731 -27.47 -20.48 -5.17
N ASN A 732 -26.39 -20.71 -5.91
CA ASN A 732 -25.17 -21.31 -5.40
C ASN A 732 -24.29 -20.28 -4.67
N ALA A 733 -24.43 -20.23 -3.34
CA ALA A 733 -23.66 -19.34 -2.46
C ALA A 733 -22.12 -19.54 -2.52
N HIS A 734 -21.64 -20.66 -3.08
CA HIS A 734 -20.22 -20.97 -3.22
C HIS A 734 -19.70 -20.91 -4.67
N GLY A 735 -20.58 -20.73 -5.66
CA GLY A 735 -20.21 -20.54 -7.08
C GLY A 735 -19.57 -19.17 -7.32
N GLY A 736 -18.85 -19.02 -8.43
CA GLY A 736 -18.29 -17.73 -8.88
C GLY A 736 -17.37 -17.02 -7.88
N SER A 737 -17.07 -15.75 -8.18
CA SER A 737 -16.42 -14.80 -7.27
C SER A 737 -17.47 -13.94 -6.54
N PRO A 738 -17.17 -13.42 -5.34
CA PRO A 738 -18.07 -12.52 -4.61
C PRO A 738 -17.90 -11.06 -5.03
N HIS A 739 -19.01 -10.42 -5.37
CA HIS A 739 -19.09 -9.00 -5.71
C HIS A 739 -20.17 -8.33 -4.83
N THR A 740 -20.00 -7.05 -4.51
CA THR A 740 -21.01 -6.27 -3.80
C THR A 740 -21.31 -5.02 -4.61
N LEU A 741 -22.53 -4.90 -5.11
CA LEU A 741 -23.05 -3.73 -5.79
C LEU A 741 -23.82 -2.90 -4.75
N LEU A 742 -23.40 -1.66 -4.54
CA LEU A 742 -24.08 -0.63 -3.74
C LEU A 742 -23.78 0.72 -4.41
N PRO A 743 -24.78 1.54 -4.76
CA PRO A 743 -24.57 2.86 -5.34
C PRO A 743 -23.74 3.79 -4.43
N PRO A 744 -22.98 4.75 -5.00
CA PRO A 744 -22.15 5.65 -4.22
C PRO A 744 -22.99 6.59 -3.36
N ARG A 745 -22.38 7.20 -2.33
CA ARG A 745 -23.07 8.15 -1.45
C ARG A 745 -23.69 9.30 -2.25
N GLY A 746 -24.98 9.54 -2.03
CA GLY A 746 -25.75 10.53 -2.80
C GLY A 746 -26.35 9.98 -4.08
N TYR A 747 -26.32 8.66 -4.31
CA TYR A 747 -27.06 7.94 -5.35
C TYR A 747 -27.97 6.87 -4.73
N THR A 748 -29.00 6.49 -5.46
CA THR A 748 -30.01 5.49 -5.08
C THR A 748 -30.23 4.51 -6.23
N LEU A 749 -30.41 3.23 -5.91
CA LEU A 749 -30.75 2.18 -6.88
C LEU A 749 -32.10 2.50 -7.54
N CYS A 750 -32.14 2.51 -8.86
CA CYS A 750 -33.34 2.79 -9.65
C CYS A 750 -33.71 1.69 -10.64
N GLY A 751 -32.91 0.62 -10.78
CA GLY A 751 -33.21 -0.51 -11.64
C GLY A 751 -32.09 -1.56 -11.71
N VAL A 752 -32.30 -2.57 -12.56
CA VAL A 752 -31.33 -3.63 -12.86
C VAL A 752 -31.23 -3.88 -14.37
N SER A 753 -30.05 -4.25 -14.84
CA SER A 753 -29.76 -4.56 -16.24
C SER A 753 -28.83 -5.77 -16.35
N GLY A 754 -28.81 -6.44 -17.50
CA GLY A 754 -27.99 -7.64 -17.69
C GLY A 754 -28.46 -8.50 -18.86
N SER A 755 -28.38 -9.81 -18.71
CA SER A 755 -28.81 -10.77 -19.74
C SER A 755 -29.24 -12.11 -19.16
N CYS A 756 -30.05 -12.85 -19.92
CA CYS A 756 -30.54 -14.17 -19.55
C CYS A 756 -30.59 -15.12 -20.76
N ALA A 757 -30.20 -16.36 -20.54
CA ALA A 757 -30.24 -17.48 -21.47
C ALA A 757 -30.98 -18.67 -20.82
N ALA A 758 -30.31 -19.81 -20.67
CA ALA A 758 -30.77 -20.92 -19.85
C ALA A 758 -30.85 -20.56 -18.34
N TRP A 759 -30.19 -19.49 -17.90
CA TRP A 759 -30.32 -18.79 -16.61
C TRP A 759 -29.72 -17.37 -16.77
N VAL A 760 -29.64 -16.56 -15.71
CA VAL A 760 -29.04 -15.21 -15.76
C VAL A 760 -27.53 -15.34 -15.99
N ASP A 761 -27.05 -14.81 -17.12
CA ASP A 761 -25.64 -14.85 -17.53
C ASP A 761 -24.95 -13.48 -17.56
N GLY A 762 -25.69 -12.42 -17.22
CA GLY A 762 -25.15 -11.09 -16.94
C GLY A 762 -26.04 -10.30 -15.97
N PHE A 763 -25.45 -9.53 -15.05
CA PHE A 763 -26.17 -8.70 -14.07
C PHE A 763 -25.40 -7.40 -13.71
N SER A 764 -26.14 -6.32 -13.53
CA SER A 764 -25.67 -4.97 -13.20
C SER A 764 -26.81 -4.17 -12.56
N GLU A 765 -26.46 -3.16 -11.77
CA GLU A 765 -27.40 -2.23 -11.15
C GLU A 765 -27.45 -0.91 -11.90
N ALA A 766 -28.62 -0.26 -11.96
CA ALA A 766 -28.76 1.12 -12.42
C ALA A 766 -29.02 2.05 -11.23
N SER A 767 -28.27 3.15 -11.11
CA SER A 767 -28.43 4.12 -10.01
C SER A 767 -28.55 5.57 -10.50
N ALA A 768 -29.28 6.40 -9.76
CA ALA A 768 -29.48 7.82 -10.06
C ALA A 768 -29.24 8.68 -8.80
N GLN A 769 -28.90 9.95 -8.98
CA GLN A 769 -28.54 10.82 -7.86
C GLN A 769 -29.74 11.04 -6.91
N GLN A 770 -29.51 11.02 -5.60
CA GLN A 770 -30.55 10.94 -4.56
C GLN A 770 -31.48 12.15 -4.51
N LYS A 771 -31.02 13.34 -4.93
CA LYS A 771 -31.86 14.54 -5.17
C LYS A 771 -32.87 14.37 -6.31
N LEU A 772 -32.72 13.34 -7.15
CA LEU A 772 -33.57 13.06 -8.30
C LEU A 772 -34.63 11.99 -8.03
N CYS A 773 -34.46 11.19 -6.97
CA CYS A 773 -35.29 10.02 -6.63
C CYS A 773 -35.98 10.08 -5.25
N SER A 774 -35.81 11.17 -4.49
CA SER A 774 -36.52 11.36 -3.22
C SER A 774 -37.95 11.91 -3.46
N PRO A 775 -39.01 11.26 -2.96
CA PRO A 775 -40.30 11.91 -2.83
C PRO A 775 -40.27 12.89 -1.66
N GLU A 776 -40.78 14.11 -1.89
CA GLU A 776 -41.22 15.00 -0.81
C GLU A 776 -42.46 14.38 -0.16
N VAL A 777 -42.26 13.47 0.80
CA VAL A 777 -43.34 13.00 1.68
C VAL A 777 -43.58 14.09 2.72
N GLU A 778 -44.28 15.13 2.29
CA GLU A 778 -44.95 16.06 3.20
C GLU A 778 -46.02 15.29 3.97
N TYR A 779 -45.63 14.74 5.13
CA TYR A 779 -46.57 14.12 6.06
C TYR A 779 -47.54 15.20 6.58
N GLN A 780 -48.69 15.30 5.93
CA GLN A 780 -49.76 16.22 6.35
C GLN A 780 -50.15 15.96 7.80
N LEU A 781 -50.04 17.01 8.61
CA LEU A 781 -50.32 16.99 10.04
C LEU A 781 -51.82 16.79 10.30
N ILE A 782 -52.21 15.58 10.67
CA ILE A 782 -53.50 15.29 11.31
C ILE A 782 -53.43 15.84 12.77
N PRO A 783 -54.50 16.47 13.30
CA PRO A 783 -54.31 17.67 14.14
C PRO A 783 -54.05 17.42 15.63
N LYS A 784 -53.64 18.52 16.29
CA LYS A 784 -53.29 18.66 17.72
C LYS A 784 -54.21 17.89 18.69
N GLY A 785 -53.62 17.01 19.51
CA GLY A 785 -54.30 16.36 20.64
C GLY A 785 -53.32 15.89 21.72
N SER A 786 -53.19 16.68 22.79
CA SER A 786 -52.70 16.35 24.16
C SER A 786 -51.46 15.46 24.39
N TRP A 787 -50.44 16.05 25.06
CA TRP A 787 -49.79 15.62 26.33
C TRP A 787 -49.63 14.09 26.63
N ALA A 788 -48.48 13.54 27.07
CA ALA A 788 -47.20 14.14 27.48
C ALA A 788 -46.05 13.08 27.51
N ASP A 789 -44.90 13.45 28.11
CA ASP A 789 -43.86 12.59 28.71
C ASP A 789 -43.05 11.62 27.84
N SER A 790 -41.91 12.11 27.32
CA SER A 790 -40.57 11.64 27.77
C SER A 790 -39.42 12.37 27.05
N HIS A 791 -38.68 13.22 27.75
CA HIS A 791 -37.51 13.92 27.20
C HIS A 791 -36.22 13.10 27.38
N MET A 792 -35.60 12.66 26.28
CA MET A 792 -34.18 12.29 26.26
C MET A 792 -33.35 13.50 25.80
N CYS A 793 -32.29 13.83 26.54
CA CYS A 793 -31.56 15.09 26.36
C CYS A 793 -30.40 14.95 25.37
N ILE A 794 -30.28 15.91 24.45
CA ILE A 794 -29.01 16.29 23.83
C ILE A 794 -28.90 17.82 23.91
N PHE A 795 -28.08 18.32 24.84
CA PHE A 795 -27.78 19.74 24.94
C PHE A 795 -26.60 20.09 24.03
N VAL A 796 -26.85 20.98 23.07
CA VAL A 796 -25.80 21.81 22.48
C VAL A 796 -25.32 22.79 23.54
N ASN A 797 -24.02 23.08 23.59
CA ASN A 797 -23.53 24.24 24.32
C ASN A 797 -22.62 25.10 23.45
N LYS A 798 -22.70 26.42 23.66
CA LYS A 798 -21.81 27.42 23.07
C LYS A 798 -20.56 27.56 23.94
N ASP A 799 -19.51 28.15 23.37
CA ASP A 799 -18.53 28.95 24.12
C ASP A 799 -18.25 30.27 23.37
N GLU A 800 -18.12 31.37 24.10
CA GLU A 800 -17.74 32.71 23.61
C GLU A 800 -16.96 33.46 24.73
N ASP A 801 -16.05 34.36 24.33
CA ASP A 801 -15.23 35.29 25.17
C ASP A 801 -14.21 34.74 26.21
N GLY A 802 -12.98 35.29 26.22
CA GLY A 802 -11.89 34.77 27.11
C GLY A 802 -10.61 35.59 27.40
N LYS A 803 -10.33 36.73 26.73
CA LYS A 803 -9.22 37.71 26.99
C LYS A 803 -7.75 37.35 26.65
N MET A 804 -7.00 38.43 26.37
CA MET A 804 -5.61 38.55 25.88
C MET A 804 -4.50 38.36 26.93
N SER A 805 -3.26 38.13 26.47
CA SER A 805 -2.08 38.86 26.98
C SER A 805 -0.97 39.07 25.92
N LYS A 806 0.01 39.94 26.20
CA LYS A 806 0.88 40.68 25.25
C LYS A 806 2.34 40.19 25.18
N ARG A 807 2.97 40.32 23.98
CA ARG A 807 4.40 40.69 23.67
C ARG A 807 5.53 39.86 24.36
N THR A 808 6.82 39.84 23.99
CA THR A 808 7.76 40.53 23.04
C THR A 808 8.58 39.44 22.28
N GLY A 809 9.50 39.67 21.32
CA GLY A 809 10.13 40.87 20.73
C GLY A 809 11.67 40.83 20.85
N GLY A 810 12.39 40.73 19.72
CA GLY A 810 13.87 40.61 19.58
C GLY A 810 14.24 39.46 18.59
N ALA A 811 15.01 39.60 17.51
CA ALA A 811 16.18 40.43 17.12
C ALA A 811 17.49 40.08 17.88
N SER A 812 18.69 39.99 17.29
CA SER A 812 19.15 39.97 15.87
C SER A 812 20.69 39.70 15.81
N ASN A 813 21.28 39.62 14.60
CA ASN A 813 22.75 39.53 14.30
C ASN A 813 23.37 38.13 14.51
N GLY A 814 24.43 37.68 13.80
CA GLY A 814 25.35 38.34 12.84
C GLY A 814 26.75 38.57 13.47
N ALA A 815 27.91 38.37 12.82
CA ALA A 815 28.26 37.99 11.44
C ALA A 815 29.70 37.36 11.44
N ALA A 816 30.02 36.32 10.65
CA ALA A 816 30.59 36.30 9.28
C ALA A 816 32.11 36.58 9.09
N ALA A 817 32.84 35.58 8.57
CA ALA A 817 34.03 35.70 7.70
C ALA A 817 34.40 34.31 7.09
N LYS A 818 35.23 34.14 6.05
CA LYS A 818 35.29 34.69 4.67
C LYS A 818 36.64 34.26 4.03
N THR A 819 36.59 33.32 3.06
CA THR A 819 37.52 33.15 1.91
C THR A 819 36.82 32.24 0.88
N ASN A 820 36.84 32.35 -0.45
CA ASN A 820 37.52 33.16 -1.51
C ASN A 820 38.57 32.45 -2.39
N GLN A 821 38.12 31.55 -3.27
CA GLN A 821 38.66 31.27 -4.64
C GLN A 821 37.59 30.44 -5.39
N THR A 822 36.84 30.96 -6.38
CA THR A 822 37.12 31.07 -7.85
C THR A 822 37.28 29.71 -8.57
N SER A 823 36.56 29.38 -9.66
CA SER A 823 35.59 30.19 -10.45
C SER A 823 34.76 29.38 -11.49
N VAL A 824 33.65 29.98 -11.96
CA VAL A 824 32.84 29.67 -13.18
C VAL A 824 31.95 28.41 -13.18
N THR A 825 30.68 28.57 -12.78
CA THR A 825 29.45 28.33 -13.59
C THR A 825 28.21 28.58 -12.70
N ASP A 826 27.16 29.21 -13.23
CA ASP A 826 25.98 29.63 -12.44
C ASP A 826 24.91 28.54 -12.24
N GLU A 827 25.34 27.31 -11.90
CA GLU A 827 24.46 26.22 -11.43
C GLU A 827 24.14 26.17 -9.91
N PRO A 828 24.97 26.68 -8.96
CA PRO A 828 24.93 26.18 -7.57
C PRO A 828 23.78 26.73 -6.72
N SER A 829 23.09 27.79 -7.13
CA SER A 829 21.88 28.29 -6.45
C SER A 829 20.67 27.39 -6.73
N TYR A 830 20.47 27.01 -8.00
CA TYR A 830 19.37 26.19 -8.49
C TYR A 830 19.34 24.81 -7.81
N LYS A 831 20.47 24.08 -7.84
CA LYS A 831 20.61 22.79 -7.14
C LYS A 831 20.31 22.94 -5.65
N LYS A 832 20.93 23.92 -4.99
CA LYS A 832 20.75 24.12 -3.54
C LYS A 832 19.32 24.47 -3.12
N GLN A 833 18.55 25.19 -3.93
CA GLN A 833 17.13 25.42 -3.64
C GLN A 833 16.29 24.17 -3.91
N LYS A 834 16.55 23.43 -4.99
CA LYS A 834 15.87 22.16 -5.29
C LYS A 834 16.12 21.13 -4.18
N ASP A 835 17.37 21.00 -3.74
CA ASP A 835 17.77 20.13 -2.62
C ASP A 835 17.08 20.53 -1.31
N LEU A 836 17.00 21.83 -0.99
CA LEU A 836 16.27 22.33 0.20
C LEU A 836 14.77 22.00 0.13
N LEU A 837 14.13 22.21 -1.01
CA LEU A 837 12.71 21.91 -1.20
C LEU A 837 12.42 20.40 -1.13
N SER A 838 13.34 19.54 -1.59
CA SER A 838 13.19 18.08 -1.50
C SER A 838 13.65 17.45 -0.18
N SER A 839 14.45 18.14 0.64
CA SER A 839 15.05 17.56 1.88
C SER A 839 14.48 18.08 3.20
N THR A 840 13.75 19.21 3.23
CA THR A 840 13.40 19.88 4.50
C THR A 840 12.12 19.32 5.14
N THR A 841 12.23 18.14 5.75
CA THR A 841 11.17 17.46 6.52
C THR A 841 11.01 18.05 7.93
N GLY A 842 10.23 19.12 8.08
CA GLY A 842 9.87 19.67 9.39
C GLY A 842 8.81 20.78 9.36
N HIS A 843 8.12 21.01 10.47
CA HIS A 843 7.11 22.07 10.58
C HIS A 843 7.71 23.46 10.26
N PHE A 844 6.93 24.25 9.52
CA PHE A 844 7.32 25.57 8.99
C PHE A 844 8.57 25.55 8.07
N SER A 845 8.88 24.42 7.42
CA SER A 845 9.95 24.36 6.42
C SER A 845 9.71 25.29 5.23
N LEU A 846 8.46 25.37 4.73
CA LEU A 846 8.08 26.23 3.61
C LEU A 846 8.35 27.72 3.90
N LEU A 847 7.93 28.22 5.06
CA LEU A 847 8.24 29.59 5.51
C LEU A 847 9.75 29.86 5.66
N LYS A 848 10.55 28.83 5.94
CA LYS A 848 12.02 28.95 6.00
C LYS A 848 12.69 28.88 4.62
N ALA A 849 11.97 28.45 3.58
CA ALA A 849 12.42 28.48 2.20
C ALA A 849 12.12 29.83 1.52
N LEU A 850 10.98 30.46 1.85
CA LEU A 850 10.59 31.79 1.37
C LEU A 850 11.68 32.84 1.64
N HIS A 851 11.97 33.64 0.63
CA HIS A 851 12.81 34.82 0.74
C HIS A 851 11.97 36.08 0.99
N MET A 852 12.63 37.19 1.34
CA MET A 852 11.96 38.46 1.66
C MET A 852 11.29 39.14 0.44
N ALA A 853 11.61 38.72 -0.79
CA ALA A 853 10.84 39.12 -1.96
C ALA A 853 9.52 38.33 -1.99
N ASP A 854 9.61 37.01 -1.92
CA ASP A 854 8.50 36.06 -1.92
C ASP A 854 7.41 36.41 -0.86
N TYR A 855 7.81 36.88 0.33
CA TYR A 855 6.88 37.38 1.35
C TYR A 855 6.15 38.69 1.02
N ILE A 856 6.69 39.51 0.12
CA ILE A 856 6.04 40.71 -0.42
C ILE A 856 5.15 40.30 -1.60
N THR A 857 5.53 39.31 -2.38
CA THR A 857 4.69 38.65 -3.40
C THR A 857 3.41 38.05 -2.79
N GLU A 858 3.51 37.44 -1.60
CA GLU A 858 2.33 37.00 -0.83
C GLU A 858 1.37 38.18 -0.48
N LEU A 859 1.88 39.42 -0.34
CA LEU A 859 1.04 40.61 -0.14
C LEU A 859 0.36 41.10 -1.42
N ASN A 860 0.98 40.90 -2.60
CA ASN A 860 0.30 41.08 -3.89
C ASN A 860 -0.91 40.12 -3.96
N GLY A 861 -0.68 38.80 -3.81
CA GLY A 861 -1.75 37.80 -3.83
C GLY A 861 -2.84 38.02 -2.78
N ALA A 862 -2.47 38.48 -1.58
CA ALA A 862 -3.44 38.85 -0.53
C ALA A 862 -4.32 40.04 -0.95
N CYS A 863 -3.80 41.03 -1.67
CA CYS A 863 -4.59 42.14 -2.19
C CYS A 863 -5.62 41.65 -3.24
N GLY A 864 -5.22 40.76 -4.15
CA GLY A 864 -6.15 40.12 -5.10
C GLY A 864 -7.27 39.34 -4.39
N ILE A 865 -6.94 38.53 -3.37
CA ILE A 865 -7.93 37.79 -2.57
C ILE A 865 -8.90 38.75 -1.84
N LEU A 866 -8.38 39.83 -1.23
CA LEU A 866 -9.21 40.83 -0.55
C LEU A 866 -10.10 41.61 -1.52
N SER A 867 -9.65 41.82 -2.77
CA SER A 867 -10.48 42.40 -3.83
C SER A 867 -11.65 41.47 -4.21
N VAL A 868 -11.39 40.18 -4.40
CA VAL A 868 -12.43 39.17 -4.67
C VAL A 868 -13.43 39.08 -3.53
N PHE A 869 -12.97 39.02 -2.26
CA PHE A 869 -13.88 39.01 -1.10
C PHE A 869 -14.71 40.29 -0.97
N SER A 870 -14.15 41.45 -1.34
CA SER A 870 -14.88 42.72 -1.31
C SER A 870 -15.92 42.81 -2.44
N SER A 871 -15.59 42.29 -3.62
CA SER A 871 -16.51 42.11 -4.75
C SER A 871 -17.69 41.20 -4.38
N LEU A 872 -17.41 40.07 -3.73
CA LEU A 872 -18.45 39.14 -3.25
C LEU A 872 -19.31 39.75 -2.15
N ARG A 873 -18.76 40.58 -1.25
CA ARG A 873 -19.55 41.33 -0.27
C ARG A 873 -20.48 42.35 -0.91
N TYR A 874 -20.04 43.05 -1.95
CA TYR A 874 -20.92 43.94 -2.72
C TYR A 874 -22.07 43.18 -3.41
N CYS A 875 -21.83 41.97 -3.91
CA CYS A 875 -22.88 41.10 -4.46
C CYS A 875 -23.91 40.58 -3.42
N LEU A 876 -23.58 40.59 -2.12
CA LEU A 876 -24.41 40.06 -1.03
C LEU A 876 -25.00 41.16 -0.12
N GLY A 877 -24.58 42.41 -0.29
CA GLY A 877 -25.02 43.56 0.50
C GLY A 877 -26.12 44.37 -0.18
N ASP A 878 -26.36 45.57 0.36
CA ASP A 878 -27.20 46.57 -0.29
C ASP A 878 -26.48 47.15 -1.53
N PRO A 879 -27.07 47.10 -2.74
CA PRO A 879 -26.51 47.73 -3.95
C PRO A 879 -26.23 49.24 -3.82
N ALA A 880 -26.87 49.93 -2.88
CA ALA A 880 -26.56 51.33 -2.57
C ALA A 880 -25.22 51.50 -1.83
N ASP A 881 -24.76 50.49 -1.08
CA ASP A 881 -23.48 50.54 -0.36
C ASP A 881 -22.29 50.23 -1.29
N LYS A 882 -21.83 51.26 -1.97
CA LYS A 882 -20.62 51.20 -2.82
C LYS A 882 -19.32 51.00 -2.03
N THR A 883 -19.31 51.00 -0.70
CA THR A 883 -18.08 50.86 0.11
C THR A 883 -17.31 49.59 -0.25
N ASN A 884 -18.02 48.47 -0.40
CA ASN A 884 -17.40 47.18 -0.69
C ASN A 884 -16.78 47.12 -2.10
N VAL A 885 -17.40 47.72 -3.12
CA VAL A 885 -16.80 47.77 -4.47
C VAL A 885 -15.66 48.78 -4.58
N TYR A 886 -15.72 49.92 -3.87
CA TYR A 886 -14.56 50.83 -3.77
C TYR A 886 -13.36 50.17 -3.08
N LEU A 887 -13.59 49.36 -2.03
CA LEU A 887 -12.53 48.56 -1.41
C LEU A 887 -11.98 47.52 -2.40
N ALA A 888 -12.85 46.83 -3.15
CA ALA A 888 -12.42 45.85 -4.15
C ALA A 888 -11.46 46.46 -5.19
N LEU A 889 -11.83 47.62 -5.74
CA LEU A 889 -11.01 48.39 -6.67
C LEU A 889 -9.72 48.95 -6.03
N ALA A 890 -9.77 49.36 -4.76
CA ALA A 890 -8.63 49.96 -4.07
C ALA A 890 -7.50 48.96 -3.77
N PHE A 891 -7.79 47.67 -3.57
CA PHE A 891 -6.75 46.66 -3.33
C PHE A 891 -5.85 46.40 -4.55
N LEU A 892 -6.35 46.59 -5.77
CA LEU A 892 -5.63 46.26 -7.01
C LEU A 892 -4.35 47.11 -7.23
N PRO A 893 -4.36 48.46 -7.08
CA PRO A 893 -3.13 49.24 -7.12
C PRO A 893 -2.21 48.99 -5.92
N PHE A 894 -2.71 48.50 -4.78
CA PHE A 894 -1.83 48.01 -3.70
C PHE A 894 -1.13 46.70 -4.08
N GLY A 895 -1.79 45.81 -4.84
CA GLY A 895 -1.15 44.63 -5.45
C GLY A 895 0.07 45.00 -6.30
N LEU A 896 -0.10 45.98 -7.21
CA LEU A 896 1.01 46.49 -8.05
C LEU A 896 2.12 47.14 -7.24
N PHE A 897 1.79 47.82 -6.15
CA PHE A 897 2.80 48.37 -5.25
C PHE A 897 3.65 47.27 -4.60
N PHE A 898 3.06 46.11 -4.28
CA PHE A 898 3.78 44.97 -3.73
C PHE A 898 4.62 44.23 -4.78
N ASP A 899 4.11 43.92 -5.98
CA ASP A 899 4.89 43.39 -7.12
C ASP A 899 6.15 44.25 -7.38
N PHE A 900 5.96 45.56 -7.59
CA PHE A 900 7.07 46.46 -7.86
C PHE A 900 8.11 46.47 -6.72
N MET A 901 7.67 46.33 -5.47
CA MET A 901 8.56 46.23 -4.33
C MET A 901 9.32 44.90 -4.26
N ASP A 902 8.67 43.76 -4.50
CA ASP A 902 9.35 42.46 -4.41
C ASP A 902 10.43 42.31 -5.48
N GLY A 903 10.15 42.70 -6.73
CA GLY A 903 11.12 42.70 -7.81
C GLY A 903 12.27 43.67 -7.51
N ARG A 904 11.99 44.80 -6.84
CA ARG A 904 13.03 45.74 -6.38
C ARG A 904 13.88 45.16 -5.24
N VAL A 905 13.29 44.41 -4.30
CA VAL A 905 13.98 43.73 -3.20
C VAL A 905 14.83 42.56 -3.71
N ALA A 906 14.33 41.75 -4.63
CA ALA A 906 15.06 40.65 -5.28
C ALA A 906 16.30 41.16 -6.04
N ARG A 907 16.13 42.22 -6.84
CA ARG A 907 17.22 42.91 -7.56
C ARG A 907 18.25 43.52 -6.59
N TRP A 908 17.80 44.21 -5.54
CA TRP A 908 18.69 44.79 -4.53
C TRP A 908 19.54 43.73 -3.80
N ARG A 909 18.94 42.56 -3.49
CA ARG A 909 19.60 41.47 -2.77
C ARG A 909 20.40 40.51 -3.65
N LYS A 910 20.35 40.66 -4.98
CA LYS A 910 20.93 39.74 -5.98
C LYS A 910 20.57 38.27 -5.70
N LYS A 911 19.31 38.03 -5.32
CA LYS A 911 18.76 36.72 -5.01
C LYS A 911 17.32 36.63 -5.53
N SER A 912 17.15 36.05 -6.70
CA SER A 912 15.88 35.51 -7.16
C SER A 912 15.74 34.07 -6.70
N SER A 913 14.52 33.66 -6.35
CA SER A 913 14.16 32.28 -6.06
C SER A 913 13.32 31.72 -7.21
N MET A 914 13.50 30.45 -7.58
CA MET A 914 12.57 29.80 -8.52
C MET A 914 11.17 29.68 -7.94
N MET A 915 11.08 29.33 -6.65
CA MET A 915 9.79 29.29 -5.95
C MET A 915 9.13 30.67 -5.95
N GLY A 916 9.92 31.74 -5.75
CA GLY A 916 9.45 33.11 -5.86
C GLY A 916 8.92 33.47 -7.26
N GLN A 917 9.56 33.01 -8.34
CA GLN A 917 9.11 33.30 -9.73
C GLN A 917 7.77 32.64 -10.10
N GLU A 918 7.52 31.41 -9.63
CA GLU A 918 6.21 30.77 -9.83
C GLU A 918 5.15 31.35 -8.87
N LEU A 919 5.53 31.73 -7.64
CA LEU A 919 4.66 32.41 -6.68
C LEU A 919 4.21 33.80 -7.20
N ASP A 920 5.12 34.54 -7.83
CA ASP A 920 4.90 35.82 -8.51
C ASP A 920 3.81 35.70 -9.57
N SER A 921 3.96 34.76 -10.49
CA SER A 921 2.94 34.48 -11.51
C SER A 921 1.60 34.03 -10.94
N LEU A 922 1.58 33.31 -9.81
CA LEU A 922 0.32 32.93 -9.15
C LEU A 922 -0.35 34.12 -8.45
N ALA A 923 0.42 35.02 -7.84
CA ALA A 923 -0.10 36.26 -7.24
C ALA A 923 -0.67 37.19 -8.32
N ASP A 924 0.07 37.41 -9.42
CA ASP A 924 -0.34 38.24 -10.54
C ASP A 924 -1.60 37.72 -11.25
N LEU A 925 -1.76 36.40 -11.39
CA LEU A 925 -2.99 35.83 -11.93
C LEU A 925 -4.22 36.14 -11.05
N ILE A 926 -4.06 36.14 -9.72
CA ILE A 926 -5.15 36.46 -8.79
C ILE A 926 -5.44 37.96 -8.80
N SER A 927 -4.41 38.80 -8.68
CA SER A 927 -4.55 40.26 -8.57
C SER A 927 -4.92 40.96 -9.88
N PHE A 928 -4.41 40.51 -11.02
CA PHE A 928 -4.58 41.21 -12.30
C PHE A 928 -5.37 40.41 -13.35
N GLY A 929 -5.59 39.12 -13.13
CA GLY A 929 -6.52 38.30 -13.91
C GLY A 929 -7.88 38.15 -13.23
N LEU A 930 -7.92 37.38 -12.14
CA LEU A 930 -9.17 36.99 -11.49
C LEU A 930 -9.91 38.16 -10.83
N ALA A 931 -9.21 39.00 -10.05
CA ALA A 931 -9.86 40.05 -9.29
C ALA A 931 -10.56 41.12 -10.16
N PRO A 932 -9.97 41.64 -11.27
CA PRO A 932 -10.68 42.52 -12.20
C PRO A 932 -11.94 41.88 -12.80
N ALA A 933 -11.91 40.58 -13.12
CA ALA A 933 -13.09 39.85 -13.60
C ALA A 933 -14.18 39.73 -12.51
N CYS A 934 -13.80 39.50 -11.25
CA CYS A 934 -14.75 39.50 -10.13
C CYS A 934 -15.33 40.89 -9.86
N VAL A 935 -14.54 41.97 -10.00
CA VAL A 935 -15.05 43.35 -9.91
C VAL A 935 -16.05 43.61 -11.02
N ALA A 936 -15.73 43.26 -12.27
CA ALA A 936 -16.60 43.42 -13.44
C ALA A 936 -17.95 42.70 -13.29
N PHE A 937 -17.93 41.45 -12.80
CA PHE A 937 -19.14 40.71 -12.45
C PHE A 937 -19.92 41.39 -11.31
N SER A 938 -19.22 41.86 -10.27
CA SER A 938 -19.88 42.50 -9.13
C SER A 938 -20.59 43.81 -9.50
N ILE A 939 -20.03 44.61 -10.41
CA ILE A 939 -20.66 45.87 -10.86
C ILE A 939 -21.78 45.69 -11.88
N GLY A 940 -21.97 44.52 -12.49
CA GLY A 940 -23.15 44.26 -13.34
C GLY A 940 -22.95 43.32 -14.54
N LEU A 941 -21.71 42.98 -14.92
CA LEU A 941 -21.44 42.09 -16.07
C LEU A 941 -21.73 40.62 -15.69
N ARG A 942 -23.01 40.28 -15.61
CA ARG A 942 -23.52 39.05 -14.98
C ARG A 942 -24.26 38.10 -15.93
N THR A 943 -24.42 38.43 -17.22
CA THR A 943 -25.11 37.52 -18.16
C THR A 943 -24.29 36.25 -18.38
N THR A 944 -24.91 35.20 -18.92
CA THR A 944 -24.22 33.95 -19.28
C THR A 944 -23.05 34.20 -20.24
N VAL A 945 -23.22 35.12 -21.20
CA VAL A 945 -22.17 35.48 -22.17
C VAL A 945 -21.09 36.34 -21.51
N ASP A 946 -21.45 37.30 -20.64
CA ASP A 946 -20.48 38.10 -19.89
C ASP A 946 -19.54 37.19 -19.07
N GLN A 947 -20.11 36.23 -18.34
CA GLN A 947 -19.36 35.28 -17.52
C GLN A 947 -18.36 34.46 -18.34
N VAL A 948 -18.77 33.98 -19.53
CA VAL A 948 -17.87 33.25 -20.45
C VAL A 948 -16.74 34.14 -20.96
N LEU A 949 -17.03 35.39 -21.33
CA LEU A 949 -16.03 36.32 -21.86
C LEU A 949 -15.05 36.82 -20.78
N LEU A 950 -15.52 37.02 -19.54
CA LEU A 950 -14.67 37.28 -18.38
C LEU A 950 -13.79 36.07 -18.04
N ALA A 951 -14.30 34.84 -18.12
CA ALA A 951 -13.50 33.63 -17.93
C ALA A 951 -12.42 33.48 -19.02
N VAL A 952 -12.72 33.77 -20.29
CA VAL A 952 -11.73 33.80 -21.38
C VAL A 952 -10.62 34.82 -21.10
N PHE A 953 -10.95 36.01 -20.60
CA PHE A 953 -9.96 37.01 -20.20
C PHE A 953 -9.00 36.50 -19.10
N VAL A 954 -9.51 35.82 -18.07
CA VAL A 954 -8.66 35.20 -17.02
C VAL A 954 -7.76 34.10 -17.62
N LEU A 955 -8.28 33.28 -18.53
CA LEU A 955 -7.51 32.25 -19.23
C LEU A 955 -6.42 32.83 -20.15
N CYS A 956 -6.65 34.01 -20.76
CA CYS A 956 -5.61 34.75 -21.46
C CYS A 956 -4.49 35.22 -20.50
N GLY A 957 -4.85 35.73 -19.31
CA GLY A 957 -3.88 36.09 -18.26
C GLY A 957 -3.01 34.90 -17.84
N LEU A 958 -3.64 33.75 -17.53
CA LEU A 958 -2.96 32.49 -17.21
C LEU A 958 -2.03 32.03 -18.35
N THR A 959 -2.50 32.09 -19.59
CA THR A 959 -1.71 31.69 -20.77
C THR A 959 -0.49 32.61 -20.97
N ARG A 960 -0.65 33.92 -20.74
CA ARG A 960 0.44 34.88 -20.79
C ARG A 960 1.52 34.58 -19.75
N LEU A 961 1.12 34.36 -18.50
CA LEU A 961 2.04 34.12 -17.38
C LEU A 961 2.80 32.78 -17.55
N ALA A 962 2.11 31.71 -17.91
CA ALA A 962 2.74 30.44 -18.23
C ALA A 962 3.77 30.57 -19.37
N ARG A 963 3.44 31.34 -20.43
CA ARG A 963 4.38 31.64 -21.52
C ARG A 963 5.58 32.47 -21.05
N PHE A 964 5.37 33.42 -20.14
CA PHE A 964 6.43 34.25 -19.59
C PHE A 964 7.44 33.40 -18.79
N ASN A 965 6.99 32.51 -17.90
CA ASN A 965 7.89 31.66 -17.11
C ASN A 965 8.68 30.67 -17.98
N VAL A 966 8.06 30.09 -19.01
CA VAL A 966 8.76 29.24 -19.98
C VAL A 966 9.83 30.02 -20.76
N THR A 967 9.51 31.20 -21.31
CA THR A 967 10.46 31.99 -22.12
C THR A 967 11.53 32.71 -21.30
N ALA A 968 11.26 33.02 -20.03
CA ALA A 968 12.27 33.50 -19.08
C ALA A 968 13.31 32.42 -18.76
N ASN A 969 12.90 31.15 -18.71
CA ASN A 969 13.79 30.01 -18.44
C ASN A 969 14.50 29.47 -19.68
N SER A 970 13.90 29.54 -20.88
CA SER A 970 14.53 29.04 -22.12
C SER A 970 15.59 30.00 -22.69
N GLY A 971 15.44 31.30 -22.46
CA GLY A 971 16.44 32.32 -22.82
C GLY A 971 16.41 32.79 -24.28
N ASP A 972 15.44 32.34 -25.08
CA ASP A 972 15.33 32.58 -26.53
C ASP A 972 15.02 34.03 -26.96
N ILE A 973 14.76 34.94 -26.00
CA ILE A 973 14.41 36.34 -26.32
C ILE A 973 15.69 37.12 -26.70
N PRO A 974 15.73 37.78 -27.88
CA PRO A 974 16.89 38.56 -28.30
C PRO A 974 17.31 39.61 -27.25
N LYS A 975 18.58 39.53 -26.85
CA LYS A 975 19.19 40.44 -25.89
C LYS A 975 19.95 41.55 -26.63
N ASP A 976 19.83 42.76 -26.14
CA ASP A 976 20.67 43.88 -26.59
C ASP A 976 22.14 43.70 -26.15
N ALA A 977 23.01 44.59 -26.61
CA ALA A 977 24.44 44.58 -26.27
C ALA A 977 24.76 44.81 -24.78
N SER A 978 23.75 45.11 -23.94
CA SER A 978 23.86 45.18 -22.48
C SER A 978 23.36 43.91 -21.76
N GLY A 979 22.85 42.93 -22.51
CA GLY A 979 22.32 41.66 -22.00
C GLY A 979 20.84 41.71 -21.60
N LYS A 980 20.11 42.81 -21.87
CA LYS A 980 18.68 42.94 -21.56
C LYS A 980 17.80 42.50 -22.73
N ALA A 981 16.65 41.89 -22.44
CA ALA A 981 15.64 41.60 -23.44
C ALA A 981 14.95 42.89 -23.92
N SER A 982 14.98 43.17 -25.22
CA SER A 982 14.65 44.48 -25.80
C SER A 982 13.16 44.88 -25.74
N TYR A 983 12.24 43.92 -25.64
CA TYR A 983 10.79 44.16 -25.58
C TYR A 983 10.06 43.05 -24.81
N PHE A 984 8.79 43.28 -24.50
CA PHE A 984 7.80 42.24 -24.17
C PHE A 984 6.94 41.96 -25.41
N GLU A 985 6.57 40.70 -25.63
CA GLU A 985 5.45 40.37 -26.53
C GLU A 985 4.13 40.48 -25.75
N GLY A 986 3.13 41.17 -26.30
CA GLY A 986 1.83 41.42 -25.69
C GLY A 986 1.85 42.37 -24.47
N THR A 987 0.67 42.87 -24.07
CA THR A 987 0.54 43.79 -22.92
C THR A 987 0.81 43.08 -21.58
N PRO A 988 1.68 43.62 -20.68
CA PRO A 988 1.88 43.07 -19.34
C PRO A 988 0.57 42.91 -18.55
N ILE A 989 0.45 41.88 -17.70
CA ILE A 989 -0.82 41.62 -17.00
C ILE A 989 -1.24 42.79 -16.08
N PRO A 990 -0.37 43.57 -15.41
CA PRO A 990 -0.80 44.73 -14.62
C PRO A 990 -1.39 45.89 -15.45
N THR A 991 -1.42 45.82 -16.79
CA THR A 991 -2.16 46.79 -17.60
C THR A 991 -3.67 46.64 -17.46
N THR A 992 -4.18 45.58 -16.82
CA THR A 992 -5.61 45.43 -16.47
C THR A 992 -6.09 46.48 -15.49
N LEU A 993 -5.20 47.13 -14.73
CA LEU A 993 -5.51 48.32 -13.92
C LEU A 993 -6.09 49.49 -14.74
N GLY A 994 -5.92 49.51 -16.06
CA GLY A 994 -6.64 50.44 -16.94
C GLY A 994 -8.14 50.14 -17.04
N LEU A 995 -8.54 48.87 -16.99
CA LEU A 995 -9.93 48.43 -16.87
C LEU A 995 -10.46 48.72 -15.46
N ASP A 996 -9.66 48.49 -14.42
CA ASP A 996 -10.06 48.79 -13.03
C ASP A 996 -10.29 50.29 -12.81
N ALA A 997 -9.42 51.16 -13.34
CA ALA A 997 -9.62 52.60 -13.32
C ALA A 997 -10.90 53.03 -14.07
N LEU A 998 -11.23 52.36 -15.18
CA LEU A 998 -12.45 52.58 -15.95
C LEU A 998 -13.70 52.14 -15.16
N MET A 999 -13.65 50.98 -14.49
CA MET A 999 -14.71 50.49 -13.60
C MET A 999 -14.90 51.40 -12.38
N ALA A 1000 -13.81 51.88 -11.76
CA ALA A 1000 -13.87 52.84 -10.67
C ALA A 1000 -14.55 54.16 -11.10
N TRP A 1001 -14.29 54.60 -12.33
CA TRP A 1001 -14.99 55.75 -12.91
C TRP A 1001 -16.49 55.47 -13.12
N TRP A 1002 -16.89 54.29 -13.60
CA TRP A 1002 -18.31 53.90 -13.70
C TRP A 1002 -19.01 53.90 -12.33
N VAL A 1003 -18.40 53.29 -11.30
CA VAL A 1003 -18.90 53.29 -9.91
C VAL A 1003 -19.07 54.73 -9.38
N SER A 1004 -18.13 55.63 -9.70
CA SER A 1004 -18.20 57.06 -9.35
C SER A 1004 -19.36 57.81 -10.03
N LYS A 1005 -19.76 57.37 -11.24
CA LYS A 1005 -20.93 57.89 -11.96
C LYS A 1005 -22.25 57.23 -11.59
N GLY A 1006 -22.20 56.11 -10.86
CA GLY A 1006 -23.39 55.29 -10.56
C GLY A 1006 -23.78 54.31 -11.66
N TRP A 1007 -22.92 54.11 -12.65
CA TRP A 1007 -23.14 53.22 -13.78
C TRP A 1007 -22.83 51.77 -13.37
N VAL A 1008 -23.71 51.20 -12.56
CA VAL A 1008 -23.65 49.84 -12.02
C VAL A 1008 -25.01 49.15 -12.16
N LEU A 1009 -25.01 47.81 -12.16
CA LEU A 1009 -26.16 46.96 -12.41
C LEU A 1009 -26.89 47.41 -13.70
N ASP A 1010 -28.18 47.72 -13.64
CA ASP A 1010 -29.00 48.11 -14.79
C ASP A 1010 -28.54 49.42 -15.47
N GLN A 1011 -27.57 50.14 -14.88
CA GLN A 1011 -26.99 51.37 -15.42
C GLN A 1011 -25.56 51.18 -15.99
N VAL A 1012 -25.10 49.94 -16.20
CA VAL A 1012 -23.80 49.67 -16.86
C VAL A 1012 -23.74 50.31 -18.27
N PRO A 1013 -22.62 50.95 -18.67
CA PRO A 1013 -22.56 51.68 -19.94
C PRO A 1013 -22.73 50.77 -21.16
N GLY A 1014 -23.72 51.11 -22.00
CA GLY A 1014 -24.06 50.37 -23.21
C GLY A 1014 -25.25 49.42 -23.07
N GLY A 1015 -25.72 49.14 -21.84
CA GLY A 1015 -26.84 48.21 -21.59
C GLY A 1015 -26.54 46.77 -22.03
N THR A 1016 -27.59 45.95 -22.19
CA THR A 1016 -27.47 44.63 -22.82
C THR A 1016 -27.95 44.63 -24.27
N LEU A 1017 -27.30 43.82 -25.10
CA LEU A 1017 -27.80 43.39 -26.40
C LEU A 1017 -28.44 42.01 -26.27
N PHE A 1018 -29.38 41.70 -27.16
CA PHE A 1018 -30.11 40.42 -27.21
C PHE A 1018 -30.88 40.10 -25.91
N THR A 1019 -31.37 41.14 -25.24
CA THR A 1019 -32.12 41.10 -23.98
C THR A 1019 -33.25 40.07 -24.01
N GLY A 1020 -33.31 39.17 -23.02
CA GLY A 1020 -34.30 38.10 -22.96
C GLY A 1020 -34.01 36.89 -23.86
N THR A 1021 -32.75 36.70 -24.28
CA THR A 1021 -32.30 35.49 -24.99
C THR A 1021 -31.07 34.88 -24.29
N ASP A 1022 -30.77 33.61 -24.58
CA ASP A 1022 -29.57 32.93 -24.04
C ASP A 1022 -28.24 33.61 -24.45
N PHE A 1023 -28.28 34.52 -25.42
CA PHE A 1023 -27.15 35.29 -25.93
C PHE A 1023 -27.10 36.74 -25.39
N GLU A 1024 -27.87 37.05 -24.35
CA GLU A 1024 -27.84 38.38 -23.73
C GLU A 1024 -26.43 38.72 -23.24
N VAL A 1025 -25.93 39.92 -23.57
CA VAL A 1025 -24.53 40.33 -23.32
C VAL A 1025 -24.40 41.84 -23.19
N HIS A 1026 -23.53 42.32 -22.29
CA HIS A 1026 -23.15 43.72 -22.26
C HIS A 1026 -22.04 44.01 -23.29
N PRO A 1027 -22.20 44.91 -24.27
CA PRO A 1027 -21.17 45.21 -25.27
C PRO A 1027 -19.81 45.61 -24.66
N ILE A 1028 -19.84 46.20 -23.47
CA ILE A 1028 -18.66 46.68 -22.75
C ILE A 1028 -17.75 45.54 -22.26
N VAL A 1029 -18.26 44.30 -22.11
CA VAL A 1029 -17.43 43.13 -21.75
C VAL A 1029 -16.41 42.78 -22.84
N ALA A 1030 -16.64 43.21 -24.09
CA ALA A 1030 -15.69 43.05 -25.18
C ALA A 1030 -14.34 43.75 -24.89
N LEU A 1031 -14.29 44.76 -24.00
CA LEU A 1031 -13.03 45.37 -23.56
C LEU A 1031 -12.12 44.37 -22.83
N PHE A 1032 -12.68 43.47 -22.03
CA PHE A 1032 -11.94 42.40 -21.36
C PHE A 1032 -11.43 41.36 -22.38
N LEU A 1033 -12.27 40.97 -23.34
CA LEU A 1033 -11.84 40.05 -24.42
C LEU A 1033 -10.70 40.66 -25.25
N ILE A 1034 -10.82 41.93 -25.66
CA ILE A 1034 -9.77 42.66 -26.40
C ILE A 1034 -8.48 42.73 -25.58
N HIS A 1035 -8.56 43.04 -24.29
CA HIS A 1035 -7.39 43.04 -23.40
C HIS A 1035 -6.74 41.65 -23.29
N GLY A 1036 -7.55 40.58 -23.17
CA GLY A 1036 -7.09 39.20 -23.22
C GLY A 1036 -6.33 38.87 -24.52
N CYS A 1037 -6.86 39.28 -25.68
CA CYS A 1037 -6.18 39.11 -26.96
C CYS A 1037 -4.85 39.90 -27.03
N LEU A 1038 -4.80 41.12 -26.48
CA LEU A 1038 -3.58 41.92 -26.42
C LEU A 1038 -2.52 41.32 -25.47
N MET A 1039 -2.94 40.69 -24.37
CA MET A 1039 -2.06 39.96 -23.45
C MET A 1039 -1.43 38.72 -24.10
N CYS A 1040 -2.14 38.04 -25.01
CA CYS A 1040 -1.65 36.85 -25.72
C CYS A 1040 -0.97 37.14 -27.07
N SER A 1041 -0.97 38.39 -27.55
CA SER A 1041 -0.47 38.72 -28.89
C SER A 1041 1.04 38.52 -29.06
N LYS A 1042 1.43 37.86 -30.16
CA LYS A 1042 2.83 37.73 -30.62
C LYS A 1042 3.31 38.87 -31.52
N THR A 1043 2.38 39.70 -32.03
CA THR A 1043 2.73 40.78 -32.97
C THR A 1043 2.87 42.14 -32.30
N LEU A 1044 2.34 42.29 -31.08
CA LEU A 1044 2.49 43.49 -30.28
C LEU A 1044 3.80 43.45 -29.49
N HIS A 1045 4.73 44.35 -29.82
CA HIS A 1045 5.99 44.50 -29.09
C HIS A 1045 5.94 45.75 -28.20
N VAL A 1046 5.89 45.56 -26.89
CA VAL A 1046 5.87 46.64 -25.89
C VAL A 1046 7.32 46.86 -25.40
N PRO A 1047 7.91 48.07 -25.53
CA PRO A 1047 9.28 48.32 -25.08
C PRO A 1047 9.39 48.19 -23.56
N LYS A 1048 10.56 47.76 -23.06
CA LYS A 1048 10.81 47.67 -21.62
C LYS A 1048 11.32 49.01 -21.07
N PRO A 1049 10.80 49.49 -19.91
CA PRO A 1049 11.35 50.64 -19.19
C PRO A 1049 12.65 50.31 -18.43
#